data_AF-A0A2E7TV42-F1
#
_entry.id   AF-A0A2E7TV42-F1
#
_cell.length_a   1.000
_cell.length_b   1.000
_cell.length_c   1.000
_cell.angle_alpha   90.00
_cell.angle_beta   90.00
_cell.angle_gamma   90.00
#
_symmetry.space_group_name_H-M   'P 1'
#
loop_
_entity.id
_entity.type
_entity.pdbx_description
1 polymer ?
#
loop_
_entity_poly.entity_id
_entity_poly.type
_entity_poly.pdbx_seq_one_letter_code
_entity_poly.pdbx_strand_id
1 'polypeptide(L)'
;MRLAFALLFSALLSTQTFAQNPDTTWVQTYTWEAQNNPATAYESPGRRWFDFPASDNDSTYQKVLMYYNLKCFEDGTAGNLGYACGEWDYLTYTYLFDHTGMMDSNSLTHPHWLIDDLDFVSDTLVTEVAQVPVDTVRWTYSNYELSGATSSGEAVGTFTAAPSELEWESDCGRMQWVWSADELEALGWNGTPSVGVEWPAVASLVEARDAVQWNFYWSAADSLGGFYTGPIAASSKVSDASAPGRFVLDAPLEWDGESHLVVEVLMQLDEAPVWEADWAGEEAPQKTWQAGTAGSYVHFDGNDRIEVAVDEINVIDDAVTVEFWSRGTPEFQPENNSICEGMNADNQREINIHFPWSNGRIYWDAGFDGGYDRIDQAAETNQYEGEWHHWAFTKDVATATMAIYFDGALWHSGTDKDNLFGDMVRFHIGCNGNSGNDYRGDVDEFRMWNAALAPTAVAEFFNRSVDESHPNADDLLINLSMDVNLELYAIGDGVTHFSHGNAGAKKYEASEAFWHPGAMPQGVRPSLIWWSGDAAAADSVVVDHVEAIPATSIAEWAVQGNAVTWESLEYGWPAETVRTTRTPSGEVLATYPLAGSATEYLNDTLTYFSVPFEVVDRYELARYITPYGIGLTLDDDGWTWVFDVSDYVHLLRDSVELQAGNWQELLDMKFAFVHGTPPRDVKRMDAFWKGQYGLSTFDGNVTDHAFAPQEGESMFRLKTRASGHGFGSGNNCAEFCYNTHSVKVNGDAQWSWEIMRECADNALYPQGGTWIYDRAGWCPGAVVDTKDFELTPLVAGQDEFSVDYDITYDPDGNYRFEGQIVAYGEPNMTYDVEISQILSPSDDKLESRWNPICESPTVRIRNNGSQLLTTCQFSYGIEGGATATYEWTGNLAFLESVEVELPYDDPSLYEGNDEEWVLFEVEVNQPNGMVDEEPRNNKASSRFHRVPTWSYPDLDDNRVIIWTKTNQVAWETSVELLDAQGNLVWERGYPTANTTFKDTLSLNQGCYRFTVNDVGDDGQSFWANSDGSGYTRLKKVAGGNFINFEPDFGRYISQAFFFQTNLVTVEEELPISPVSMVVFPNPSDGVFQVSLGGFQAGKSLDWLCYDAMGRLINSGEWQVSSGLLQSLDLSDLPTGTYALICYDGQGRKLSKWLQKQ
;
A
#
# COMPACT_ATOMS: atom_id res chain seq x y z
N MET A 1 -81.98 -29.25 30.67
CA MET A 1 -81.39 -27.94 31.02
C MET A 1 -79.96 -28.07 31.57
N ARG A 2 -79.13 -28.98 31.02
CA ARG A 2 -77.70 -29.14 31.34
C ARG A 2 -76.80 -29.30 30.09
N LEU A 3 -77.37 -29.38 28.89
CA LEU A 3 -76.62 -29.41 27.62
C LEU A 3 -76.40 -28.02 27.00
N ALA A 4 -77.21 -27.02 27.37
CA ALA A 4 -77.12 -25.67 26.80
C ALA A 4 -76.05 -24.77 27.46
N PHE A 5 -75.51 -25.17 28.63
CA PHE A 5 -74.47 -24.42 29.33
C PHE A 5 -73.04 -24.87 28.99
N ALA A 6 -72.86 -26.04 28.38
CA ALA A 6 -71.55 -26.51 27.92
C ALA A 6 -71.17 -25.94 26.55
N LEU A 7 -72.15 -25.77 25.65
CA LEU A 7 -71.93 -25.19 24.31
C LEU A 7 -71.69 -23.67 24.33
N LEU A 8 -72.08 -22.95 25.39
CA LEU A 8 -71.79 -21.52 25.53
C LEU A 8 -70.45 -21.21 26.20
N PHE A 9 -69.81 -22.20 26.86
CA PHE A 9 -68.49 -21.99 27.49
C PHE A 9 -67.32 -22.34 26.55
N SER A 10 -67.54 -23.20 25.55
CA SER A 10 -66.53 -23.50 24.52
C SER A 10 -66.46 -22.46 23.39
N ALA A 11 -67.43 -21.55 23.28
CA ALA A 11 -67.45 -20.49 22.26
C ALA A 11 -66.87 -19.14 22.75
N LEU A 12 -66.40 -19.06 24.00
CA LEU A 12 -65.87 -17.84 24.61
C LEU A 12 -64.34 -17.92 24.89
N LEU A 13 -63.66 -18.94 24.39
CA LEU A 13 -62.19 -19.10 24.50
C LEU A 13 -61.47 -19.20 23.14
N SER A 14 -62.16 -18.99 22.02
CA SER A 14 -61.50 -18.80 20.72
C SER A 14 -61.19 -17.32 20.51
N THR A 15 -60.29 -16.76 21.31
CA THR A 15 -59.57 -15.57 20.88
C THR A 15 -58.60 -16.04 19.80
N GLN A 16 -59.01 -15.97 18.53
CA GLN A 16 -58.05 -15.83 17.44
C GLN A 16 -57.33 -14.50 17.70
N THR A 17 -56.21 -14.57 18.40
CA THR A 17 -55.21 -13.51 18.39
C THR A 17 -54.78 -13.39 16.93
N PHE A 18 -55.22 -12.32 16.26
CA PHE A 18 -54.59 -11.91 15.02
C PHE A 18 -53.11 -11.65 15.36
N ALA A 19 -52.21 -12.48 14.83
CA ALA A 19 -50.78 -12.23 14.90
C ALA A 19 -50.53 -10.85 14.27
N GLN A 20 -50.02 -9.90 15.06
CA GLN A 20 -49.52 -8.65 14.52
C GLN A 20 -48.20 -8.96 13.82
N ASN A 21 -48.03 -8.47 12.58
CA ASN A 21 -46.71 -8.42 11.97
C ASN A 21 -45.76 -7.68 12.92
N PRO A 22 -44.50 -8.13 13.07
CA PRO A 22 -43.55 -7.45 13.93
C PRO A 22 -43.38 -5.99 13.50
N ASP A 23 -43.54 -5.06 14.44
CA ASP A 23 -43.17 -3.68 14.23
C ASP A 23 -41.65 -3.61 14.01
N THR A 24 -41.18 -2.73 13.12
CA THR A 24 -39.76 -2.63 12.76
C THR A 24 -39.34 -1.17 12.78
N THR A 25 -38.32 -0.86 13.58
CA THR A 25 -37.69 0.45 13.59
C THR A 25 -36.52 0.46 12.60
N TRP A 26 -36.58 1.34 11.60
CA TRP A 26 -35.52 1.49 10.60
C TRP A 26 -34.58 2.63 10.97
N VAL A 27 -33.28 2.39 10.85
CA VAL A 27 -32.21 3.39 11.00
C VAL A 27 -31.46 3.48 9.67
N GLN A 28 -31.48 4.63 9.02
CA GLN A 28 -30.67 4.89 7.83
C GLN A 28 -29.30 5.43 8.26
N THR A 29 -28.21 4.86 7.72
CA THR A 29 -26.85 5.35 7.99
C THR A 29 -26.25 5.98 6.73
N TYR A 30 -25.66 5.18 5.85
CA TYR A 30 -25.12 5.67 4.57
C TYR A 30 -26.19 5.68 3.49
N THR A 31 -26.14 6.65 2.57
CA THR A 31 -27.03 6.69 1.39
C THR A 31 -26.24 6.96 0.13
N TRP A 32 -26.76 6.51 -1.00
CA TRP A 32 -26.17 6.76 -2.32
C TRP A 32 -26.13 8.26 -2.65
N GLU A 33 -27.17 9.02 -2.30
CA GLU A 33 -27.27 10.44 -2.64
C GLU A 33 -26.20 11.30 -1.97
N ALA A 34 -25.78 10.94 -0.75
CA ALA A 34 -24.71 11.64 -0.04
C ALA A 34 -23.34 11.44 -0.71
N GLN A 35 -23.13 10.29 -1.34
CA GLN A 35 -21.86 9.91 -1.99
C GLN A 35 -21.81 10.37 -3.46
N ASN A 36 -22.95 10.34 -4.15
CA ASN A 36 -23.08 10.73 -5.56
C ASN A 36 -23.20 12.27 -5.71
N ASN A 37 -22.23 13.00 -5.15
CA ASN A 37 -22.20 14.46 -5.14
C ASN A 37 -21.35 15.01 -6.31
N PRO A 38 -21.94 15.66 -7.33
CA PRO A 38 -21.21 16.17 -8.49
C PRO A 38 -20.34 17.41 -8.19
N ALA A 39 -20.42 18.00 -7.00
CA ALA A 39 -19.64 19.18 -6.59
C ALA A 39 -18.31 18.84 -5.89
N THR A 40 -18.12 17.58 -5.50
CA THR A 40 -16.90 17.07 -4.86
C THR A 40 -16.44 15.85 -5.65
N ALA A 41 -15.13 15.63 -5.77
CA ALA A 41 -14.60 14.41 -6.40
C ALA A 41 -14.77 13.21 -5.45
N TYR A 42 -16.02 12.87 -5.11
CA TYR A 42 -16.48 11.77 -4.27
C TYR A 42 -16.30 11.96 -2.75
N GLU A 43 -17.39 11.80 -1.99
CA GLU A 43 -17.33 11.61 -0.53
C GLU A 43 -17.40 10.10 -0.22
N SER A 44 -16.35 9.55 0.38
CA SER A 44 -16.40 8.18 0.90
C SER A 44 -17.48 8.03 1.97
N PRO A 45 -18.13 6.85 2.06
CA PRO A 45 -18.90 6.51 3.26
C PRO A 45 -18.02 6.72 4.50
N GLY A 46 -16.83 6.11 4.54
CA GLY A 46 -15.81 6.37 5.55
C GLY A 46 -16.30 6.15 6.98
N ARG A 47 -15.60 6.74 7.96
CA ARG A 47 -15.95 6.67 9.38
C ARG A 47 -16.87 7.84 9.76
N ARG A 48 -18.08 7.57 10.27
CA ARG A 48 -19.11 8.59 10.58
C ARG A 48 -19.97 8.19 11.77
N TRP A 49 -20.56 9.20 12.43
CA TRP A 49 -21.51 9.03 13.53
C TRP A 49 -22.96 8.96 13.03
N PHE A 50 -23.75 8.09 13.65
CA PHE A 50 -25.18 7.89 13.35
C PHE A 50 -26.00 7.75 14.62
N ASP A 51 -27.26 8.19 14.56
CA ASP A 51 -28.22 8.06 15.66
C ASP A 51 -28.95 6.72 15.58
N PHE A 52 -28.86 5.94 16.65
CA PHE A 52 -29.51 4.65 16.84
C PHE A 52 -30.58 4.72 17.94
N PRO A 53 -31.42 3.67 18.12
CA PRO A 53 -32.43 3.68 19.16
C PRO A 53 -31.81 3.90 20.54
N ALA A 54 -32.43 4.74 21.36
CA ALA A 54 -31.89 5.08 22.67
C ALA A 54 -31.64 3.84 23.54
N SER A 55 -30.57 3.86 24.33
CA SER A 55 -30.23 2.77 25.25
C SER A 55 -31.27 2.59 26.37
N ASP A 56 -31.99 3.64 26.72
CA ASP A 56 -33.04 3.66 27.75
C ASP A 56 -34.46 3.42 27.19
N ASN A 57 -34.59 3.00 25.92
CA ASN A 57 -35.89 2.68 25.37
C ASN A 57 -36.46 1.38 25.98
N ASP A 58 -37.78 1.34 26.23
CA ASP A 58 -38.47 0.15 26.76
C ASP A 58 -38.68 -0.94 25.68
N SER A 59 -37.91 -0.93 24.58
CA SER A 59 -38.10 -1.81 23.42
C SER A 59 -37.14 -3.00 23.44
N THR A 60 -37.66 -4.18 23.13
CA THR A 60 -36.87 -5.41 22.91
C THR A 60 -36.92 -5.78 21.43
N TYR A 61 -35.80 -6.26 20.92
CA TYR A 61 -35.65 -6.63 19.52
C TYR A 61 -35.32 -8.11 19.42
N GLN A 62 -36.10 -8.85 18.62
CA GLN A 62 -35.82 -10.25 18.34
C GLN A 62 -34.69 -10.43 17.32
N LYS A 63 -34.55 -9.45 16.42
CA LYS A 63 -33.54 -9.40 15.37
C LYS A 63 -33.12 -7.97 15.07
N VAL A 64 -31.85 -7.79 14.74
CA VAL A 64 -31.32 -6.58 14.11
C VAL A 64 -30.64 -6.98 12.81
N LEU A 65 -31.20 -6.52 11.68
CA LEU A 65 -30.71 -6.84 10.35
C LEU A 65 -30.05 -5.61 9.72
N MET A 66 -28.82 -5.77 9.23
CA MET A 66 -28.11 -4.73 8.48
C MET A 66 -28.24 -5.00 6.98
N TYR A 67 -28.96 -4.12 6.29
CA TYR A 67 -29.12 -4.15 4.84
C TYR A 67 -27.99 -3.32 4.23
N TYR A 68 -27.14 -3.97 3.45
CA TYR A 68 -25.97 -3.39 2.82
C TYR A 68 -26.16 -3.42 1.31
N ASN A 69 -26.54 -2.29 0.71
CA ASN A 69 -26.96 -2.20 -0.69
C ASN A 69 -25.95 -1.42 -1.54
N LEU A 70 -25.34 -2.09 -2.51
CA LEU A 70 -24.38 -1.50 -3.43
C LEU A 70 -25.01 -1.07 -4.75
N LYS A 71 -24.53 0.04 -5.31
CA LYS A 71 -24.91 0.49 -6.65
C LYS A 71 -23.71 1.05 -7.39
N CYS A 72 -23.67 0.88 -8.70
CA CYS A 72 -22.65 1.48 -9.55
C CYS A 72 -22.91 2.98 -9.76
N PHE A 73 -21.86 3.75 -10.01
CA PHE A 73 -21.93 5.20 -10.24
C PHE A 73 -22.70 5.52 -11.53
N GLU A 74 -23.64 6.46 -11.45
CA GLU A 74 -24.53 6.81 -12.56
C GLU A 74 -23.84 7.63 -13.67
N ASP A 75 -22.75 8.34 -13.34
CA ASP A 75 -21.95 9.15 -14.27
C ASP A 75 -20.75 8.38 -14.86
N GLY A 76 -20.53 7.14 -14.42
CA GLY A 76 -19.67 6.17 -15.09
C GLY A 76 -18.19 6.19 -14.68
N THR A 77 -17.80 6.79 -13.55
CA THR A 77 -16.41 6.67 -13.09
C THR A 77 -16.24 6.46 -11.58
N ALA A 78 -16.17 5.20 -11.15
CA ALA A 78 -15.50 4.87 -9.89
C ALA A 78 -14.04 5.38 -9.94
N GLY A 79 -13.67 6.37 -9.12
CA GLY A 79 -12.30 6.86 -9.00
C GLY A 79 -11.66 7.41 -10.28
N ASN A 80 -12.44 7.98 -11.21
CA ASN A 80 -11.97 8.44 -12.55
C ASN A 80 -11.43 7.32 -13.48
N LEU A 81 -11.73 6.04 -13.19
CA LEU A 81 -11.17 4.89 -13.92
C LEU A 81 -11.91 4.53 -15.22
N GLY A 82 -13.01 5.23 -15.55
CA GLY A 82 -13.75 5.01 -16.81
C GLY A 82 -14.82 3.91 -16.77
N TYR A 83 -15.10 3.33 -15.60
CA TYR A 83 -16.13 2.29 -15.40
C TYR A 83 -17.15 2.70 -14.33
N ALA A 84 -18.42 2.30 -14.52
CA ALA A 84 -19.51 2.61 -13.60
C ALA A 84 -19.39 1.87 -12.26
N CYS A 85 -18.89 0.64 -12.27
CA CYS A 85 -18.56 -0.13 -11.08
C CYS A 85 -17.03 -0.22 -10.97
N GLY A 86 -16.50 -0.47 -9.76
CA GLY A 86 -15.06 -0.55 -9.53
C GLY A 86 -14.40 -1.69 -10.32
N GLU A 87 -13.21 -1.46 -10.89
CA GLU A 87 -12.58 -2.43 -11.79
C GLU A 87 -12.21 -3.75 -11.09
N TRP A 88 -11.77 -3.68 -9.83
CA TRP A 88 -11.14 -4.79 -9.11
C TRP A 88 -11.94 -5.22 -7.88
N ASP A 89 -11.73 -6.46 -7.47
CA ASP A 89 -12.23 -6.97 -6.20
C ASP A 89 -11.35 -6.49 -5.04
N TYR A 90 -11.98 -5.93 -4.02
CA TYR A 90 -11.31 -5.43 -2.82
C TYR A 90 -12.03 -5.94 -1.58
N LEU A 91 -11.22 -6.27 -0.59
CA LEU A 91 -11.71 -6.60 0.74
C LEU A 91 -12.28 -5.36 1.44
N THR A 92 -13.53 -5.48 1.88
CA THR A 92 -14.28 -4.41 2.56
C THR A 92 -14.84 -4.87 3.89
N TYR A 93 -14.88 -3.94 4.84
CA TYR A 93 -15.30 -4.19 6.22
C TYR A 93 -16.41 -3.23 6.62
N THR A 94 -17.22 -3.65 7.57
CA THR A 94 -18.09 -2.77 8.35
C THR A 94 -17.67 -2.85 9.81
N TYR A 95 -17.08 -1.77 10.31
CA TYR A 95 -16.63 -1.65 11.70
C TYR A 95 -17.58 -0.77 12.51
N LEU A 96 -17.73 -1.14 13.78
CA LEU A 96 -18.31 -0.32 14.84
C LEU A 96 -17.20 0.06 15.82
N PHE A 97 -17.21 1.30 16.28
CA PHE A 97 -16.27 1.82 17.27
C PHE A 97 -17.01 2.15 18.56
N ASP A 98 -16.69 1.43 19.63
CA ASP A 98 -17.23 1.66 20.96
C ASP A 98 -16.30 2.60 21.74
N HIS A 99 -16.84 3.75 22.13
CA HIS A 99 -16.13 4.82 22.80
C HIS A 99 -16.27 4.65 24.32
N THR A 100 -15.23 4.10 24.94
CA THR A 100 -15.28 3.70 26.36
C THR A 100 -15.25 4.90 27.32
N GLY A 101 -14.86 6.09 26.86
CA GLY A 101 -14.62 7.27 27.67
C GLY A 101 -13.39 7.17 28.59
N MET A 102 -12.65 6.06 28.57
CA MET A 102 -11.39 5.90 29.30
C MET A 102 -10.25 6.50 28.47
N MET A 103 -9.40 7.30 29.11
CA MET A 103 -8.20 7.84 28.47
C MET A 103 -7.00 6.96 28.83
N ASP A 104 -6.18 6.62 27.84
CA ASP A 104 -4.90 5.94 28.00
C ASP A 104 -3.77 6.78 27.41
N SER A 105 -2.52 6.45 27.73
CA SER A 105 -1.33 7.11 27.19
C SER A 105 -0.18 6.12 27.11
N ASN A 106 0.60 6.18 26.03
CA ASN A 106 1.76 5.31 25.88
C ASN A 106 2.94 5.84 26.71
N SER A 107 3.62 4.94 27.42
CA SER A 107 4.92 5.26 28.03
C SER A 107 5.98 5.33 26.94
N LEU A 108 6.68 6.46 26.85
CA LEU A 108 7.74 6.74 25.89
C LEU A 108 9.06 7.02 26.62
N THR A 109 10.17 6.85 25.92
CA THR A 109 11.51 7.03 26.46
C THR A 109 12.42 7.80 25.52
N HIS A 110 13.35 8.58 26.08
CA HIS A 110 14.40 9.29 25.35
C HIS A 110 15.71 9.27 26.16
N PRO A 111 16.91 9.22 25.51
CA PRO A 111 18.18 9.44 26.21
C PRO A 111 18.20 10.80 26.91
N HIS A 112 18.77 10.91 28.11
CA HIS A 112 18.92 12.20 28.77
C HIS A 112 19.97 13.05 28.05
N TRP A 113 21.03 12.42 27.57
CA TRP A 113 22.12 13.07 26.84
C TRP A 113 22.26 12.47 25.46
N LEU A 114 22.63 13.31 24.50
CA LEU A 114 23.20 12.88 23.22
C LEU A 114 24.60 13.48 23.10
N ILE A 115 25.57 12.64 22.73
CA ILE A 115 26.92 13.06 22.35
C ILE A 115 27.09 12.67 20.89
N ASP A 116 27.58 13.58 20.05
CA ASP A 116 27.65 13.36 18.60
C ASP A 116 26.26 13.12 17.99
N ASP A 117 25.22 13.70 18.61
CA ASP A 117 23.81 13.44 18.32
C ASP A 117 23.38 11.95 18.47
N LEU A 118 24.17 11.15 19.20
CA LEU A 118 23.96 9.73 19.41
C LEU A 118 23.72 9.37 20.89
N ASP A 119 22.97 8.28 21.10
CA ASP A 119 22.82 7.65 22.41
C ASP A 119 24.10 6.92 22.82
N PHE A 120 24.43 6.98 24.11
CA PHE A 120 25.64 6.41 24.69
C PHE A 120 25.36 5.93 26.12
N VAL A 121 26.23 5.08 26.66
CA VAL A 121 26.14 4.62 28.06
C VAL A 121 26.92 5.56 28.98
N SER A 122 28.19 5.79 28.65
CA SER A 122 29.08 6.70 29.37
C SER A 122 30.18 7.17 28.44
N ASP A 123 30.55 8.43 28.55
CA ASP A 123 31.67 9.00 27.80
C ASP A 123 32.41 10.04 28.66
N THR A 124 33.61 10.44 28.26
CA THR A 124 34.39 11.47 28.94
C THR A 124 34.87 12.49 27.92
N LEU A 125 34.52 13.77 28.10
CA LEU A 125 34.90 14.85 27.18
C LEU A 125 35.77 15.91 27.86
N VAL A 126 36.65 16.51 27.07
CA VAL A 126 37.42 17.70 27.40
C VAL A 126 36.71 18.89 26.77
N THR A 127 36.07 19.72 27.58
CA THR A 127 35.34 20.92 27.12
C THR A 127 36.14 22.21 27.31
N GLU A 128 37.17 22.21 28.16
CA GLU A 128 38.07 23.35 28.37
C GLU A 128 39.46 23.07 27.80
N VAL A 129 39.79 23.69 26.66
CA VAL A 129 41.11 23.63 26.01
C VAL A 129 41.78 25.01 25.96
N ALA A 130 43.12 25.05 26.01
CA ALA A 130 43.86 26.31 25.92
C ALA A 130 43.91 26.88 24.49
N GLN A 131 43.86 26.00 23.50
CA GLN A 131 43.81 26.28 22.07
C GLN A 131 43.06 25.12 21.40
N VAL A 132 42.40 25.38 20.27
CA VAL A 132 41.72 24.36 19.46
C VAL A 132 42.73 23.24 19.13
N PRO A 133 42.39 21.96 19.36
CA PRO A 133 43.25 20.85 18.99
C PRO A 133 43.42 20.81 17.47
N VAL A 134 44.66 20.63 17.01
CA VAL A 134 44.98 20.52 15.59
C VAL A 134 45.79 19.27 15.32
N ASP A 135 45.56 18.67 14.16
CA ASP A 135 46.46 17.73 13.51
C ASP A 135 47.53 18.48 12.71
N THR A 136 48.68 17.85 12.52
CA THR A 136 49.76 18.36 11.67
C THR A 136 49.87 17.49 10.41
N VAL A 137 49.68 18.08 9.23
CA VAL A 137 49.85 17.40 7.95
C VAL A 137 51.22 17.74 7.37
N ARG A 138 52.09 16.74 7.28
CA ARG A 138 53.47 16.86 6.82
C ARG A 138 53.59 16.54 5.33
N TRP A 139 53.77 17.56 4.53
CA TRP A 139 54.02 17.44 3.10
C TRP A 139 55.51 17.26 2.81
N THR A 140 55.81 16.48 1.77
CA THR A 140 57.17 16.29 1.28
C THR A 140 57.19 16.51 -0.23
N TYR A 141 57.82 17.59 -0.67
CA TYR A 141 57.91 17.98 -2.06
C TYR A 141 59.26 17.64 -2.65
N SER A 142 59.26 17.12 -3.88
CA SER A 142 60.46 17.04 -4.71
C SER A 142 61.01 18.43 -4.99
N ASN A 143 62.32 18.57 -4.96
CA ASN A 143 63.01 19.85 -5.13
C ASN A 143 64.10 19.74 -6.20
N TYR A 144 64.43 20.86 -6.83
CA TYR A 144 65.39 20.93 -7.92
C TYR A 144 66.26 22.17 -7.80
N GLU A 145 67.52 22.06 -8.23
CA GLU A 145 68.50 23.15 -8.22
C GLU A 145 68.98 23.46 -9.64
N LEU A 146 69.17 24.75 -9.92
CA LEU A 146 69.70 25.23 -11.19
C LEU A 146 71.23 25.11 -11.25
N SER A 147 71.76 24.65 -12.38
CA SER A 147 73.19 24.64 -12.68
C SER A 147 73.46 25.20 -14.07
N GLY A 148 74.45 26.08 -14.18
CA GLY A 148 74.83 26.70 -15.46
C GLY A 148 73.74 27.59 -16.08
N ALA A 149 72.76 28.04 -15.28
CA ALA A 149 71.57 28.72 -15.77
C ALA A 149 71.79 30.21 -16.09
N THR A 150 71.04 30.72 -17.07
CA THR A 150 70.97 32.13 -17.48
C THR A 150 69.52 32.61 -17.44
N SER A 151 69.28 33.79 -16.88
CA SER A 151 67.96 34.42 -16.78
C SER A 151 67.62 35.26 -18.02
N SER A 152 66.33 35.43 -18.32
CA SER A 152 65.84 36.32 -19.38
C SER A 152 66.06 37.82 -19.11
N GLY A 153 66.38 38.21 -17.88
CA GLY A 153 66.66 39.60 -17.50
C GLY A 153 65.87 40.03 -16.25
N GLU A 154 65.43 41.29 -16.22
CA GLU A 154 64.55 41.83 -15.19
C GLU A 154 63.07 41.68 -15.60
N ALA A 155 62.17 41.48 -14.62
CA ALA A 155 60.73 41.55 -14.86
C ALA A 155 60.32 43.01 -15.12
N VAL A 156 60.16 43.39 -16.39
CA VAL A 156 59.73 44.73 -16.80
C VAL A 156 58.36 44.64 -17.46
N GLY A 157 57.38 45.37 -16.91
CA GLY A 157 56.02 45.47 -17.43
C GLY A 157 55.63 46.93 -17.75
N THR A 158 54.64 47.11 -18.61
CA THR A 158 54.05 48.43 -18.90
C THR A 158 52.87 48.78 -17.99
N PHE A 159 52.39 47.82 -17.22
CA PHE A 159 51.32 47.93 -16.22
C PHE A 159 51.80 47.41 -14.86
N THR A 160 51.02 47.72 -13.83
CA THR A 160 51.24 47.30 -12.45
C THR A 160 49.89 46.83 -11.94
N ALA A 161 49.83 45.62 -11.36
CA ALA A 161 48.63 45.07 -10.75
C ALA A 161 48.89 44.77 -9.28
N ALA A 162 47.94 45.15 -8.44
CA ALA A 162 48.04 45.02 -7.00
C ALA A 162 47.39 43.71 -6.55
N PRO A 163 47.96 42.98 -5.58
CA PRO A 163 47.35 41.76 -5.06
C PRO A 163 45.95 41.98 -4.46
N SER A 164 45.68 43.19 -3.95
CA SER A 164 44.34 43.60 -3.49
C SER A 164 43.31 43.74 -4.61
N GLU A 165 43.72 43.69 -5.88
CA GLU A 165 42.81 43.64 -7.01
C GLU A 165 42.29 42.22 -7.25
N LEU A 166 42.98 41.17 -6.77
CA LEU A 166 42.45 39.82 -6.78
C LEU A 166 41.16 39.81 -5.97
N GLU A 167 40.03 39.53 -6.62
CA GLU A 167 38.70 39.46 -6.00
C GLU A 167 38.54 38.15 -5.18
N TRP A 168 39.57 37.75 -4.45
CA TRP A 168 39.56 36.57 -3.59
C TRP A 168 39.14 36.97 -2.19
N GLU A 169 38.21 36.23 -1.61
CA GLU A 169 37.75 36.43 -0.23
C GLU A 169 38.57 35.62 0.77
N SER A 170 39.33 34.63 0.29
CA SER A 170 40.27 33.82 1.04
C SER A 170 41.71 34.03 0.56
N ASP A 171 42.68 33.56 1.34
CA ASP A 171 44.10 33.55 0.98
C ASP A 171 44.47 32.34 0.09
N CYS A 172 43.47 31.69 -0.51
CA CYS A 172 43.58 30.51 -1.34
C CYS A 172 42.97 30.79 -2.73
N GLY A 173 43.68 30.44 -3.80
CA GLY A 173 43.18 30.71 -5.13
C GLY A 173 43.99 30.12 -6.27
N ARG A 174 43.39 30.18 -7.45
CA ARG A 174 43.91 29.62 -8.69
C ARG A 174 43.95 30.67 -9.78
N MET A 175 45.05 30.69 -10.51
CA MET A 175 45.28 31.62 -11.62
C MET A 175 45.80 30.88 -12.83
N GLN A 176 45.38 31.32 -14.03
CA GLN A 176 45.95 30.87 -15.29
C GLN A 176 46.25 32.03 -16.23
N TRP A 177 47.35 31.89 -16.97
CA TRP A 177 47.81 32.84 -17.96
C TRP A 177 48.26 32.13 -19.24
N VAL A 178 48.02 32.74 -20.40
CA VAL A 178 48.45 32.20 -21.69
C VAL A 178 49.56 33.05 -22.31
N TRP A 179 50.66 32.42 -22.70
CA TRP A 179 51.64 32.97 -23.63
C TRP A 179 51.42 32.38 -25.02
N SER A 180 51.18 33.24 -26.02
CA SER A 180 50.97 32.80 -27.39
C SER A 180 52.28 32.36 -28.04
N ALA A 181 52.19 31.62 -29.14
CA ALA A 181 53.33 31.08 -29.87
C ALA A 181 54.26 32.22 -30.34
N ASP A 182 53.68 33.30 -30.86
CA ASP A 182 54.42 34.52 -31.25
C ASP A 182 55.15 35.17 -30.06
N GLU A 183 54.58 35.12 -28.86
CA GLU A 183 55.21 35.67 -27.64
C GLU A 183 56.38 34.78 -27.19
N LEU A 184 56.22 33.46 -27.23
CA LEU A 184 57.29 32.51 -26.93
C LEU A 184 58.43 32.61 -27.95
N GLU A 185 58.13 32.81 -29.24
CA GLU A 185 59.12 33.08 -30.28
C GLU A 185 59.90 34.36 -29.98
N ALA A 186 59.19 35.44 -29.62
CA ALA A 186 59.80 36.72 -29.27
C ALA A 186 60.68 36.64 -28.01
N LEU A 187 60.34 35.75 -27.07
CA LEU A 187 61.16 35.42 -25.89
C LEU A 187 62.37 34.53 -26.23
N GLY A 188 62.50 34.06 -27.47
CA GLY A 188 63.66 33.28 -27.93
C GLY A 188 63.63 31.80 -27.55
N TRP A 189 62.45 31.23 -27.29
CA TRP A 189 62.30 29.83 -26.83
C TRP A 189 62.60 28.79 -27.92
N ASN A 190 62.78 29.21 -29.17
CA ASN A 190 63.10 28.32 -30.28
C ASN A 190 64.50 27.68 -30.11
N GLY A 191 64.52 26.44 -29.62
CA GLY A 191 65.74 25.66 -29.37
C GLY A 191 66.44 25.93 -28.04
N THR A 192 65.82 26.68 -27.11
CA THR A 192 66.33 26.92 -25.76
C THR A 192 65.26 26.56 -24.72
N PRO A 193 65.35 25.39 -24.05
CA PRO A 193 64.37 24.99 -23.04
C PRO A 193 64.37 25.92 -21.82
N SER A 194 63.20 26.16 -21.25
CA SER A 194 63.08 26.81 -19.94
C SER A 194 63.06 25.76 -18.83
N VAL A 195 63.84 25.97 -17.78
CA VAL A 195 64.01 25.05 -16.64
C VAL A 195 63.62 25.68 -15.30
N GLY A 196 63.15 26.93 -15.32
CA GLY A 196 62.77 27.65 -14.12
C GLY A 196 62.02 28.94 -14.45
N VAL A 197 61.20 29.37 -13.52
CA VAL A 197 60.45 30.63 -13.57
C VAL A 197 60.73 31.41 -12.29
N GLU A 198 60.73 32.73 -12.37
CA GLU A 198 60.83 33.58 -11.20
C GLU A 198 59.78 34.69 -11.27
N TRP A 199 59.03 34.81 -10.18
CA TRP A 199 58.03 35.83 -9.96
C TRP A 199 58.43 36.68 -8.75
N PRO A 200 59.02 37.87 -8.97
CA PRO A 200 59.51 38.70 -7.87
C PRO A 200 58.45 39.11 -6.85
N ALA A 201 57.17 39.11 -7.22
CA ALA A 201 56.06 39.50 -6.37
C ALA A 201 55.85 38.59 -5.15
N VAL A 202 56.26 37.32 -5.25
CA VAL A 202 56.12 36.33 -4.18
C VAL A 202 57.42 36.06 -3.42
N ALA A 203 58.47 36.87 -3.68
CA ALA A 203 59.78 36.68 -3.07
C ALA A 203 59.81 36.92 -1.54
N SER A 204 58.78 37.54 -0.97
CA SER A 204 58.62 37.73 0.49
C SER A 204 58.10 36.47 1.21
N LEU A 205 57.58 35.46 0.48
CA LEU A 205 57.03 34.22 1.04
C LEU A 205 58.13 33.21 1.43
N VAL A 206 59.16 33.69 2.12
CA VAL A 206 60.38 32.91 2.41
C VAL A 206 60.16 31.79 3.43
N GLU A 207 59.16 31.96 4.31
CA GLU A 207 58.80 31.02 5.37
C GLU A 207 57.74 29.99 4.93
N ALA A 208 57.08 30.21 3.79
CA ALA A 208 56.05 29.34 3.22
C ALA A 208 56.43 28.94 1.78
N ARG A 209 57.40 28.02 1.65
CA ARG A 209 58.04 27.68 0.36
C ARG A 209 57.09 27.04 -0.64
N ASP A 210 56.04 26.38 -0.20
CA ASP A 210 55.01 25.71 -0.99
C ASP A 210 53.74 26.54 -1.20
N ALA A 211 53.69 27.76 -0.68
CA ALA A 211 52.55 28.65 -0.79
C ALA A 211 52.15 28.99 -2.23
N VAL A 212 53.10 28.86 -3.16
CA VAL A 212 52.89 29.12 -4.59
C VAL A 212 53.39 27.92 -5.37
N GLN A 213 52.49 27.25 -6.07
CA GLN A 213 52.80 26.10 -6.91
C GLN A 213 52.49 26.41 -8.37
N TRP A 214 53.29 25.86 -9.27
CA TRP A 214 53.21 26.13 -10.69
C TRP A 214 52.94 24.85 -11.47
N ASN A 215 51.99 24.90 -12.40
CA ASN A 215 51.79 23.87 -13.41
C ASN A 215 51.82 24.52 -14.81
N PHE A 216 52.44 23.85 -15.78
CA PHE A 216 52.60 24.36 -17.13
C PHE A 216 51.98 23.39 -18.13
N TYR A 217 51.26 23.90 -19.13
CA TYR A 217 50.58 23.09 -20.14
C TYR A 217 50.84 23.63 -21.55
N TRP A 218 51.01 22.72 -22.50
CA TRP A 218 50.98 23.06 -23.92
C TRP A 218 49.54 23.03 -24.42
N SER A 219 49.12 24.09 -25.10
CA SER A 219 47.76 24.25 -25.60
C SER A 219 47.71 24.75 -27.03
N ALA A 220 46.67 24.36 -27.76
CA ALA A 220 46.32 24.94 -29.05
C ALA A 220 45.45 26.21 -28.92
N ALA A 221 44.94 26.50 -27.72
CA ALA A 221 44.14 27.69 -27.44
C ALA A 221 45.03 28.87 -27.02
N ASP A 222 44.79 30.04 -27.61
CA ASP A 222 45.50 31.29 -27.34
C ASP A 222 44.75 32.23 -26.38
N SER A 223 43.62 31.76 -25.83
CA SER A 223 42.72 32.50 -24.95
C SER A 223 42.06 31.58 -23.91
N LEU A 224 41.56 32.18 -22.83
CA LEU A 224 40.87 31.53 -21.71
C LEU A 224 39.44 32.07 -21.59
N GLY A 225 38.48 31.16 -21.42
CA GLY A 225 37.10 31.44 -21.01
C GLY A 225 36.68 30.64 -19.78
N GLY A 226 37.67 30.19 -19.01
CA GLY A 226 37.61 29.18 -17.96
C GLY A 226 39.01 28.63 -17.70
N PHE A 227 39.20 27.85 -16.63
CA PHE A 227 40.46 27.15 -16.41
C PHE A 227 40.70 26.07 -17.47
N TYR A 228 41.83 26.14 -18.15
CA TYR A 228 42.30 25.13 -19.07
C TYR A 228 42.76 23.88 -18.30
N THR A 229 42.36 22.72 -18.80
CA THR A 229 42.79 21.41 -18.30
C THR A 229 43.56 20.66 -19.39
N GLY A 230 44.73 20.12 -19.07
CA GLY A 230 45.53 19.33 -19.99
C GLY A 230 46.64 18.55 -19.28
N PRO A 231 47.45 17.77 -20.02
CA PRO A 231 48.61 17.10 -19.43
C PRO A 231 49.66 18.13 -18.98
N ILE A 232 50.10 18.01 -17.72
CA ILE A 232 51.17 18.86 -17.17
C ILE A 232 52.48 18.57 -17.91
N ALA A 233 53.04 19.59 -18.55
CA ALA A 233 54.32 19.54 -19.25
C ALA A 233 55.52 19.72 -18.31
N ALA A 234 55.36 20.57 -17.29
CA ALA A 234 56.31 20.76 -16.21
C ALA A 234 55.57 21.33 -14.98
N SER A 235 56.15 21.17 -13.79
CA SER A 235 55.63 21.74 -12.55
C SER A 235 56.74 22.18 -11.60
N SER A 236 56.39 23.02 -10.63
CA SER A 236 57.24 23.32 -9.48
C SER A 236 56.37 23.54 -8.25
N LYS A 237 56.61 22.78 -7.19
CA LYS A 237 55.76 22.80 -5.99
C LYS A 237 56.33 23.62 -4.84
N VAL A 238 57.60 24.02 -4.93
CA VAL A 238 58.29 24.77 -3.87
C VAL A 238 59.25 25.80 -4.46
N SER A 239 59.40 26.94 -3.79
CA SER A 239 60.37 27.97 -4.14
C SER A 239 61.80 27.59 -3.79
N ASP A 240 62.77 28.19 -4.47
CA ASP A 240 64.21 28.02 -4.25
C ASP A 240 64.62 28.64 -2.91
N ALA A 241 65.29 27.85 -2.07
CA ALA A 241 65.72 28.28 -0.74
C ALA A 241 66.66 29.51 -0.74
N SER A 242 67.39 29.73 -1.83
CA SER A 242 68.33 30.85 -2.01
C SER A 242 67.71 32.06 -2.70
N ALA A 243 66.54 31.89 -3.32
CA ALA A 243 65.81 32.91 -4.06
C ALA A 243 64.29 32.62 -4.00
N PRO A 244 63.58 33.03 -2.94
CA PRO A 244 62.21 32.57 -2.65
C PRO A 244 61.12 32.95 -3.67
N GLY A 245 61.43 33.82 -4.66
CA GLY A 245 60.56 34.09 -5.82
C GLY A 245 60.85 33.22 -7.04
N ARG A 246 61.89 32.37 -7.00
CA ARG A 246 62.33 31.50 -8.09
C ARG A 246 61.87 30.07 -7.86
N PHE A 247 61.37 29.43 -8.91
CA PHE A 247 60.83 28.08 -8.92
C PHE A 247 61.53 27.28 -10.01
N VAL A 248 62.17 26.18 -9.62
CA VAL A 248 62.89 25.30 -10.54
C VAL A 248 61.94 24.19 -10.98
N LEU A 249 61.84 23.95 -12.29
CA LEU A 249 60.89 23.00 -12.85
C LEU A 249 61.38 21.55 -12.70
N ASP A 250 60.45 20.63 -12.49
CA ASP A 250 60.71 19.18 -12.45
C ASP A 250 61.12 18.58 -13.81
N ALA A 251 60.79 19.27 -14.90
CA ALA A 251 61.13 18.95 -16.27
C ALA A 251 61.39 20.23 -17.10
N PRO A 252 62.27 20.17 -18.13
CA PRO A 252 62.46 21.28 -19.04
C PRO A 252 61.21 21.50 -19.93
N LEU A 253 60.80 22.76 -20.09
CA LEU A 253 59.81 23.17 -21.07
C LEU A 253 60.48 23.31 -22.45
N GLU A 254 60.27 22.30 -23.29
CA GLU A 254 60.73 22.28 -24.68
C GLU A 254 59.61 22.73 -25.62
N TRP A 255 59.74 23.93 -26.19
CA TRP A 255 58.74 24.47 -27.10
C TRP A 255 58.85 23.84 -28.50
N ASP A 256 57.72 23.44 -29.07
CA ASP A 256 57.60 22.81 -30.39
C ASP A 256 57.59 23.81 -31.56
N GLY A 257 57.48 25.10 -31.27
CA GLY A 257 57.40 26.18 -32.25
C GLY A 257 55.99 26.53 -32.72
N GLU A 258 54.95 25.83 -32.24
CA GLU A 258 53.55 26.04 -32.66
C GLU A 258 52.58 26.22 -31.49
N SER A 259 52.79 25.50 -30.38
CA SER A 259 51.90 25.49 -29.22
C SER A 259 51.97 26.78 -28.40
N HIS A 260 50.86 27.11 -27.72
CA HIS A 260 50.78 28.13 -26.69
C HIS A 260 51.13 27.53 -25.32
N LEU A 261 51.61 28.36 -24.40
CA LEU A 261 51.92 27.95 -23.03
C LEU A 261 50.85 28.48 -22.09
N VAL A 262 50.12 27.59 -21.45
CA VAL A 262 49.28 27.92 -20.29
C VAL A 262 50.13 27.75 -19.04
N VAL A 263 50.17 28.78 -18.22
CA VAL A 263 50.85 28.80 -16.91
C VAL A 263 49.77 28.90 -15.85
N GLU A 264 49.74 27.92 -14.96
CA GLU A 264 48.86 27.89 -13.81
C GLU A 264 49.64 28.14 -12.53
N VAL A 265 49.04 28.94 -11.65
CA VAL A 265 49.52 29.20 -10.31
C VAL A 265 48.44 28.80 -9.32
N LEU A 266 48.79 27.91 -8.39
CA LEU A 266 47.99 27.57 -7.22
C LEU A 266 48.60 28.30 -6.02
N MET A 267 47.81 29.15 -5.39
CA MET A 267 48.20 29.88 -4.20
C MET A 267 47.46 29.31 -2.99
N GLN A 268 48.21 28.79 -2.02
CA GLN A 268 47.65 28.18 -0.82
C GLN A 268 48.41 28.66 0.40
N LEU A 269 47.79 29.54 1.18
CA LEU A 269 48.41 30.17 2.33
C LEU A 269 47.63 29.80 3.60
N ASP A 270 48.36 29.43 4.66
CA ASP A 270 47.74 29.09 5.95
C ASP A 270 47.15 30.33 6.65
N GLU A 271 47.75 31.50 6.42
CA GLU A 271 47.34 32.82 6.89
C GLU A 271 47.60 33.87 5.81
N ALA A 272 46.86 34.99 5.85
CA ALA A 272 46.96 36.07 4.87
C ALA A 272 48.40 36.56 4.66
N PRO A 273 48.90 36.55 3.41
CA PRO A 273 50.24 37.01 3.12
C PRO A 273 50.27 38.54 3.26
N VAL A 274 51.35 39.07 3.84
CA VAL A 274 51.67 40.49 3.66
C VAL A 274 52.32 40.63 2.30
N TRP A 275 51.51 40.92 1.28
CA TRP A 275 52.02 41.29 -0.04
C TRP A 275 52.83 42.58 0.06
N GLU A 276 54.13 42.53 -0.22
CA GLU A 276 55.01 43.69 -0.02
C GLU A 276 55.05 44.66 -1.21
N ALA A 277 54.57 44.26 -2.40
CA ALA A 277 54.57 45.10 -3.59
C ALA A 277 53.56 44.66 -4.66
N ASP A 278 53.08 45.63 -5.44
CA ASP A 278 52.39 45.38 -6.71
C ASP A 278 53.32 44.66 -7.70
N TRP A 279 52.77 43.82 -8.58
CA TRP A 279 53.56 43.13 -9.59
C TRP A 279 53.54 43.85 -10.94
N ALA A 280 54.70 43.89 -11.60
CA ALA A 280 54.82 44.37 -12.97
C ALA A 280 54.13 43.38 -13.92
N GLY A 281 53.39 43.90 -14.90
CA GLY A 281 52.66 43.07 -15.86
C GLY A 281 52.42 43.73 -17.22
N GLU A 282 51.79 42.97 -18.10
CA GLU A 282 51.40 43.35 -19.46
C GLU A 282 49.90 43.13 -19.66
N GLU A 283 49.27 43.99 -20.47
CA GLU A 283 47.86 43.82 -20.85
C GLU A 283 47.72 42.57 -21.74
N ALA A 284 46.90 41.62 -21.32
CA ALA A 284 46.72 40.31 -21.94
C ALA A 284 45.22 39.97 -22.00
N PRO A 285 44.41 40.72 -22.76
CA PRO A 285 42.97 40.53 -22.80
C PRO A 285 42.64 39.12 -23.29
N GLN A 286 41.66 38.47 -22.65
CA GLN A 286 41.25 37.08 -22.91
C GLN A 286 42.34 36.03 -22.66
N LYS A 287 43.50 36.37 -22.09
CA LYS A 287 44.61 35.45 -21.80
C LYS A 287 44.81 35.19 -20.31
N THR A 288 43.89 35.64 -19.47
CA THR A 288 43.96 35.54 -18.00
C THR A 288 42.67 34.94 -17.47
N TRP A 289 42.78 34.12 -16.43
CA TRP A 289 41.65 33.59 -15.69
C TRP A 289 42.02 33.39 -14.23
N GLN A 290 41.08 33.60 -13.32
CA GLN A 290 41.25 33.42 -11.90
C GLN A 290 39.99 32.91 -11.22
N ALA A 291 40.15 32.35 -10.02
CA ALA A 291 39.10 32.11 -9.03
C ALA A 291 39.77 31.99 -7.65
N GLY A 292 39.06 32.39 -6.61
CA GLY A 292 39.39 32.10 -5.20
C GLY A 292 38.57 30.94 -4.66
N THR A 293 38.55 30.78 -3.34
CA THR A 293 37.65 29.86 -2.63
C THR A 293 36.68 30.65 -1.74
N ALA A 294 35.50 30.10 -1.45
CA ALA A 294 34.72 30.52 -0.28
C ALA A 294 35.46 30.08 0.99
N GLY A 295 35.22 30.70 2.15
CA GLY A 295 36.06 30.55 3.36
C GLY A 295 36.43 29.10 3.70
N SER A 296 35.52 28.41 4.40
CA SER A 296 35.64 26.99 4.72
C SER A 296 34.27 26.32 4.59
N TYR A 297 34.27 25.02 4.30
CA TYR A 297 33.03 24.26 4.12
C TYR A 297 32.83 23.26 5.26
N VAL A 298 31.59 22.85 5.49
CA VAL A 298 31.29 21.75 6.42
C VAL A 298 31.30 20.42 5.68
N HIS A 299 31.84 19.38 6.33
CA HIS A 299 31.67 18.00 5.90
C HIS A 299 30.68 17.29 6.82
N PHE A 300 29.51 16.93 6.30
CA PHE A 300 28.54 16.09 6.99
C PHE A 300 28.91 14.61 6.78
N ASP A 301 29.17 13.87 7.86
CA ASP A 301 29.60 12.47 7.83
C ASP A 301 28.52 11.45 8.23
N GLY A 302 27.40 11.96 8.78
CA GLY A 302 26.19 11.22 9.15
C GLY A 302 25.91 11.32 10.66
N ASN A 303 24.68 11.64 11.03
CA ASN A 303 24.24 12.13 12.36
C ASN A 303 24.66 13.59 12.67
N ASP A 304 25.09 14.32 11.64
CA ASP A 304 25.37 15.74 11.74
C ASP A 304 24.16 16.56 11.32
N ARG A 305 23.79 17.57 12.10
CA ARG A 305 22.77 18.55 11.68
C ARG A 305 23.04 19.94 12.21
N ILE A 306 22.60 20.94 11.47
CA ILE A 306 22.47 22.31 11.95
C ILE A 306 20.98 22.59 12.17
N GLU A 307 20.58 22.73 13.42
CA GLU A 307 19.23 23.14 13.80
C GLU A 307 19.11 24.67 13.70
N VAL A 308 18.07 25.14 13.02
CA VAL A 308 17.81 26.57 12.78
C VAL A 308 16.63 27.02 13.63
N ALA A 309 16.81 28.13 14.36
CA ALA A 309 15.74 28.79 15.08
C ALA A 309 14.70 29.33 14.09
N VAL A 310 13.48 28.82 14.18
CA VAL A 310 12.46 29.04 13.15
C VAL A 310 11.82 30.44 13.16
N ASP A 311 12.00 31.21 14.24
CA ASP A 311 11.37 32.53 14.42
C ASP A 311 11.69 33.49 13.26
N GLU A 312 12.91 33.45 12.74
CA GLU A 312 13.36 34.33 11.65
C GLU A 312 12.89 33.86 10.27
N ILE A 313 12.61 32.57 10.09
CA ILE A 313 12.16 32.00 8.81
C ILE A 313 10.63 31.92 8.68
N ASN A 314 9.89 32.02 9.79
CA ASN A 314 8.41 32.04 9.79
C ASN A 314 7.80 33.35 9.22
N VAL A 315 8.63 34.18 8.59
CA VAL A 315 8.17 35.27 7.73
C VAL A 315 7.89 34.83 6.30
N ILE A 316 8.25 33.59 5.94
CA ILE A 316 7.96 32.95 4.65
C ILE A 316 6.47 32.61 4.59
N ASP A 317 5.79 33.10 3.54
CA ASP A 317 4.35 32.90 3.32
C ASP A 317 4.07 32.40 1.90
N ASP A 318 4.50 33.17 0.89
CA ASP A 318 4.16 32.92 -0.51
C ASP A 318 5.37 32.80 -1.45
N ALA A 319 6.59 33.05 -0.98
CA ALA A 319 7.80 32.93 -1.79
C ALA A 319 9.05 32.53 -0.97
N VAL A 320 9.92 31.70 -1.54
CA VAL A 320 11.18 31.28 -0.91
C VAL A 320 12.25 30.96 -1.94
N THR A 321 13.51 31.18 -1.55
CA THR A 321 14.68 30.58 -2.21
C THR A 321 15.58 29.92 -1.17
N VAL A 322 15.99 28.68 -1.42
CA VAL A 322 17.06 27.99 -0.66
C VAL A 322 18.21 27.73 -1.62
N GLU A 323 19.42 28.13 -1.27
CA GLU A 323 20.60 27.91 -2.12
C GLU A 323 21.83 27.53 -1.31
N PHE A 324 22.74 26.79 -1.93
CA PHE A 324 23.98 26.32 -1.31
C PHE A 324 24.96 25.80 -2.36
N TRP A 325 26.23 25.71 -1.99
CA TRP A 325 27.23 24.89 -2.67
C TRP A 325 27.29 23.52 -2.05
N SER A 326 27.44 22.48 -2.87
CA SER A 326 27.53 21.10 -2.40
C SER A 326 28.53 20.27 -3.19
N ARG A 327 29.14 19.29 -2.51
CA ARG A 327 29.90 18.19 -3.12
C ARG A 327 29.61 16.91 -2.33
N GLY A 328 28.71 16.07 -2.85
CA GLY A 328 28.38 14.80 -2.20
C GLY A 328 29.55 13.82 -2.15
N THR A 329 29.55 12.96 -1.13
CA THR A 329 30.60 11.93 -0.94
C THR A 329 30.31 10.71 -1.84
N PRO A 330 31.15 10.41 -2.86
CA PRO A 330 30.86 9.36 -3.85
C PRO A 330 30.71 7.95 -3.27
N GLU A 331 31.28 7.69 -2.08
CA GLU A 331 31.15 6.41 -1.40
C GLU A 331 29.73 6.12 -0.89
N PHE A 332 28.92 7.16 -0.67
CA PHE A 332 27.58 7.06 -0.07
C PHE A 332 26.47 7.45 -1.04
N GLN A 333 26.70 8.42 -1.91
CA GLN A 333 25.68 8.93 -2.82
C GLN A 333 25.45 7.97 -4.01
N PRO A 334 24.21 7.86 -4.54
CA PRO A 334 22.96 8.42 -4.01
C PRO A 334 22.36 7.56 -2.87
N GLU A 335 21.66 8.20 -1.93
CA GLU A 335 21.00 7.51 -0.81
C GLU A 335 19.69 8.17 -0.36
N ASN A 336 18.96 7.56 0.58
CA ASN A 336 17.78 8.21 1.16
C ASN A 336 18.23 9.31 2.13
N ASN A 337 18.34 10.55 1.64
CA ASN A 337 18.76 11.70 2.45
C ASN A 337 17.90 12.96 2.22
N SER A 338 18.09 13.93 3.11
CA SER A 338 17.65 15.32 2.94
C SER A 338 18.78 16.24 3.34
N ILE A 339 19.08 17.24 2.49
CA ILE A 339 20.07 18.28 2.83
C ILE A 339 19.46 19.36 3.72
N CYS A 340 18.15 19.58 3.64
CA CYS A 340 17.40 20.33 4.65
C CYS A 340 15.92 19.93 4.67
N GLU A 341 15.26 20.12 5.80
CA GLU A 341 13.81 19.97 5.95
C GLU A 341 13.24 20.87 7.05
N GLY A 342 12.10 21.51 6.75
CA GLY A 342 11.28 22.28 7.67
C GLY A 342 9.91 21.64 7.89
N MET A 343 9.44 21.59 9.14
CA MET A 343 8.16 20.98 9.51
C MET A 343 7.31 21.90 10.38
N ASN A 344 5.99 21.82 10.20
CA ASN A 344 5.01 22.52 11.03
C ASN A 344 4.64 21.74 12.31
N ALA A 345 3.79 22.35 13.15
CA ALA A 345 3.40 21.80 14.45
C ALA A 345 2.67 20.44 14.38
N ASP A 346 2.06 20.13 13.24
CA ASP A 346 1.36 18.87 12.97
C ASP A 346 2.29 17.80 12.37
N ASN A 347 3.61 18.03 12.41
CA ASN A 347 4.64 17.16 11.85
C ASN A 347 4.51 16.97 10.32
N GLN A 348 3.99 17.99 9.64
CA GLN A 348 3.87 18.02 8.19
C GLN A 348 5.02 18.82 7.60
N ARG A 349 5.44 18.41 6.41
CA ARG A 349 6.56 19.02 5.67
C ARG A 349 6.11 20.34 5.04
N GLU A 350 6.83 21.40 5.37
CA GLU A 350 6.72 22.70 4.71
C GLU A 350 7.81 22.91 3.68
N ILE A 351 9.03 22.42 3.91
CA ILE A 351 10.18 22.51 2.99
C ILE A 351 10.97 21.20 3.08
N ASN A 352 11.35 20.59 1.96
CA ASN A 352 12.35 19.52 1.94
C ASN A 352 13.12 19.51 0.62
N ILE A 353 14.44 19.35 0.70
CA ILE A 353 15.28 19.05 -0.44
C ILE A 353 15.89 17.65 -0.25
N HIS A 354 15.40 16.67 -1.02
CA HIS A 354 16.04 15.35 -1.11
C HIS A 354 17.19 15.42 -2.13
N PHE A 355 18.43 15.15 -1.70
CA PHE A 355 19.61 15.61 -2.44
C PHE A 355 20.79 14.62 -2.49
N PRO A 356 20.84 13.77 -3.54
CA PRO A 356 19.69 13.17 -4.20
C PRO A 356 19.10 12.04 -3.35
N TRP A 357 17.85 11.66 -3.62
CA TRP A 357 17.27 10.43 -3.06
C TRP A 357 17.95 9.17 -3.64
N SER A 358 17.69 7.98 -3.07
CA SER A 358 18.39 6.73 -3.46
C SER A 358 18.21 6.29 -4.92
N ASN A 359 17.32 6.96 -5.66
CA ASN A 359 17.09 6.74 -7.09
C ASN A 359 17.84 7.75 -7.98
N GLY A 360 18.73 8.58 -7.41
CA GLY A 360 19.52 9.59 -8.11
C GLY A 360 18.69 10.82 -8.55
N ARG A 361 17.52 11.04 -7.96
CA ARG A 361 16.66 12.20 -8.27
C ARG A 361 16.76 13.24 -7.17
N ILE A 362 16.78 14.50 -7.57
CA ILE A 362 16.69 15.65 -6.68
C ILE A 362 15.22 16.06 -6.61
N TYR A 363 14.68 16.15 -5.39
CA TYR A 363 13.30 16.56 -5.14
C TYR A 363 13.27 17.89 -4.42
N TRP A 364 12.36 18.75 -4.86
CA TRP A 364 12.05 20.01 -4.20
C TRP A 364 10.58 19.97 -3.75
N ASP A 365 10.37 19.89 -2.44
CA ASP A 365 9.07 19.92 -1.81
C ASP A 365 8.90 21.23 -1.04
N ALA A 366 7.80 21.95 -1.25
CA ALA A 366 7.61 23.26 -0.63
C ALA A 366 6.12 23.64 -0.47
N GLY A 367 5.72 24.14 0.70
CA GLY A 367 4.38 24.62 1.06
C GLY A 367 3.34 23.51 1.25
N PHE A 368 2.52 23.58 2.30
CA PHE A 368 1.55 22.54 2.67
C PHE A 368 0.09 23.06 2.71
N ASP A 369 -0.78 22.49 1.87
CA ASP A 369 -2.25 22.65 1.93
C ASP A 369 -2.94 21.31 1.57
N GLY A 370 -3.24 20.48 2.57
CA GLY A 370 -3.76 19.12 2.37
C GLY A 370 -2.78 18.16 1.66
N GLY A 371 -1.56 18.62 1.38
CA GLY A 371 -0.46 17.98 0.66
C GLY A 371 0.59 19.05 0.33
N TYR A 372 1.80 18.64 -0.08
CA TYR A 372 2.86 19.58 -0.48
C TYR A 372 3.03 19.68 -1.99
N ASP A 373 3.53 20.82 -2.47
CA ASP A 373 3.96 20.95 -3.85
C ASP A 373 5.32 20.30 -4.07
N ARG A 374 5.47 19.61 -5.21
CA ARG A 374 6.69 18.90 -5.59
C ARG A 374 7.07 19.14 -7.05
N ILE A 375 8.38 19.31 -7.28
CA ILE A 375 9.03 19.09 -8.57
C ILE A 375 10.28 18.22 -8.38
N ASP A 376 10.61 17.38 -9.36
CA ASP A 376 11.78 16.50 -9.26
C ASP A 376 12.32 16.06 -10.62
N GLN A 377 13.64 15.87 -10.70
CA GLN A 377 14.32 15.43 -11.91
C GLN A 377 15.54 14.55 -11.56
N ALA A 378 15.90 13.61 -12.44
CA ALA A 378 17.10 12.79 -12.29
C ALA A 378 18.34 13.64 -12.57
N ALA A 379 19.33 13.58 -11.68
CA ALA A 379 20.62 14.23 -11.85
C ALA A 379 21.66 13.24 -12.36
N GLU A 380 22.61 13.72 -13.16
CA GLU A 380 23.80 12.94 -13.52
C GLU A 380 24.73 12.84 -12.29
N THR A 381 25.47 11.74 -12.17
CA THR A 381 26.31 11.46 -10.99
C THR A 381 27.25 12.60 -10.64
N ASN A 382 27.97 13.13 -11.63
CA ASN A 382 28.89 14.26 -11.44
C ASN A 382 28.21 15.56 -11.01
N GLN A 383 26.87 15.68 -11.04
CA GLN A 383 26.18 16.90 -10.60
C GLN A 383 25.96 16.95 -9.08
N TYR A 384 26.00 15.80 -8.39
CA TYR A 384 25.72 15.74 -6.96
C TYR A 384 26.84 15.12 -6.11
N GLU A 385 27.84 14.48 -6.71
CA GLU A 385 28.99 13.92 -5.99
C GLU A 385 30.34 14.26 -6.66
N GLY A 386 31.38 14.35 -5.85
CA GLY A 386 32.78 14.47 -6.30
C GLY A 386 33.22 15.84 -6.83
N GLU A 387 32.30 16.69 -7.29
CA GLU A 387 32.57 18.06 -7.78
C GLU A 387 31.72 19.10 -7.04
N TRP A 388 32.24 20.31 -6.88
CA TRP A 388 31.52 21.44 -6.27
C TRP A 388 30.54 22.04 -7.28
N HIS A 389 29.27 22.09 -6.89
CA HIS A 389 28.21 22.72 -7.68
C HIS A 389 27.32 23.58 -6.81
N HIS A 390 26.80 24.66 -7.41
CA HIS A 390 25.77 25.49 -6.78
C HIS A 390 24.38 25.01 -7.16
N TRP A 391 23.51 24.98 -6.16
CA TRP A 391 22.10 24.67 -6.32
C TRP A 391 21.25 25.76 -5.69
N ALA A 392 20.18 26.16 -6.40
CA ALA A 392 19.16 27.08 -5.90
C ALA A 392 17.77 26.53 -6.18
N PHE A 393 16.91 26.58 -5.19
CA PHE A 393 15.54 26.04 -5.20
C PHE A 393 14.57 27.18 -4.89
N THR A 394 13.69 27.50 -5.83
CA THR A 394 12.75 28.62 -5.67
C THR A 394 11.31 28.15 -5.72
N LYS A 395 10.45 28.87 -4.99
CA LYS A 395 8.99 28.79 -5.12
C LYS A 395 8.39 30.19 -5.07
N ASP A 396 7.47 30.47 -5.98
CA ASP A 396 6.65 31.68 -6.04
C ASP A 396 5.19 31.27 -6.23
N VAL A 397 4.39 31.40 -5.16
CA VAL A 397 2.96 31.07 -5.16
C VAL A 397 2.17 32.03 -6.05
N ALA A 398 2.57 33.31 -6.13
CA ALA A 398 1.86 34.30 -6.95
C ALA A 398 1.94 33.97 -8.45
N THR A 399 3.04 33.35 -8.89
CA THR A 399 3.19 32.83 -10.25
C THR A 399 2.95 31.31 -10.36
N ALA A 400 2.58 30.65 -9.26
CA ALA A 400 2.37 29.21 -9.13
C ALA A 400 3.54 28.38 -9.72
N THR A 401 4.78 28.84 -9.52
CA THR A 401 5.98 28.29 -10.15
C THR A 401 7.00 27.84 -9.11
N MET A 402 7.57 26.65 -9.31
CA MET A 402 8.79 26.20 -8.63
C MET A 402 9.91 25.99 -9.64
N ALA A 403 11.15 26.26 -9.25
CA ALA A 403 12.31 26.04 -10.10
C ALA A 403 13.53 25.55 -9.31
N ILE A 404 14.41 24.83 -10.02
CA ILE A 404 15.71 24.37 -9.55
C ILE A 404 16.75 24.91 -10.52
N TYR A 405 17.80 25.53 -9.99
CA TYR A 405 18.94 26.05 -10.73
C TYR A 405 20.19 25.26 -10.38
N PHE A 406 21.04 25.03 -11.37
CA PHE A 406 22.32 24.34 -11.29
C PHE A 406 23.40 25.25 -11.87
N ASP A 407 24.42 25.60 -11.09
CA ASP A 407 25.50 26.54 -11.44
C ASP A 407 24.95 27.84 -12.07
N GLY A 408 23.94 28.42 -11.43
CA GLY A 408 23.29 29.66 -11.87
C GLY A 408 22.32 29.53 -13.06
N ALA A 409 22.22 28.36 -13.71
CA ALA A 409 21.34 28.13 -14.86
C ALA A 409 20.07 27.36 -14.47
N LEU A 410 18.94 27.66 -15.10
CA LEU A 410 17.68 26.92 -14.87
C LEU A 410 17.86 25.45 -15.29
N TRP A 411 17.67 24.54 -14.34
CA TRP A 411 17.83 23.10 -14.54
C TRP A 411 16.49 22.37 -14.65
N HIS A 412 15.52 22.73 -13.79
CA HIS A 412 14.17 22.16 -13.80
C HIS A 412 13.13 23.18 -13.31
N SER A 413 11.87 23.04 -13.73
CA SER A 413 10.77 23.89 -13.27
C SER A 413 9.42 23.21 -13.42
N GLY A 414 8.46 23.60 -12.58
CA GLY A 414 7.06 23.18 -12.69
C GLY A 414 6.08 24.33 -12.43
N THR A 415 4.87 24.17 -12.94
CA THR A 415 3.74 25.08 -12.73
C THR A 415 2.68 24.42 -11.85
N ASP A 416 1.63 25.17 -11.51
CA ASP A 416 0.53 24.71 -10.64
C ASP A 416 1.10 24.30 -9.26
N LYS A 417 1.96 25.18 -8.72
CA LYS A 417 2.65 25.05 -7.43
C LYS A 417 2.34 26.25 -6.54
N ASP A 418 1.11 26.30 -6.01
CA ASP A 418 0.54 27.45 -5.33
C ASP A 418 0.19 27.21 -3.85
N ASN A 419 0.67 26.13 -3.23
CA ASN A 419 0.49 25.93 -1.79
C ASN A 419 1.27 26.98 -0.99
N LEU A 420 0.61 27.63 -0.04
CA LEU A 420 1.25 28.55 0.91
C LEU A 420 2.11 27.80 1.93
N PHE A 421 3.02 28.51 2.58
CA PHE A 421 3.81 27.99 3.70
C PHE A 421 3.06 28.19 5.02
N GLY A 422 3.05 27.15 5.86
CA GLY A 422 2.65 27.25 7.25
C GLY A 422 3.80 27.65 8.17
N ASP A 423 3.47 27.98 9.43
CA ASP A 423 4.47 28.21 10.47
C ASP A 423 5.29 26.94 10.71
N MET A 424 6.59 27.01 10.48
CA MET A 424 7.54 25.96 10.82
C MET A 424 7.85 26.01 12.31
N VAL A 425 7.91 24.85 12.95
CA VAL A 425 8.35 24.70 14.34
C VAL A 425 9.73 24.07 14.45
N ARG A 426 10.24 23.51 13.36
CA ARG A 426 11.57 22.88 13.25
C ARG A 426 12.13 23.07 11.84
N PHE A 427 13.43 23.31 11.73
CA PHE A 427 14.15 23.33 10.46
C PHE A 427 15.58 22.84 10.66
N HIS A 428 15.98 21.82 9.91
CA HIS A 428 17.33 21.24 9.98
C HIS A 428 18.05 21.34 8.64
N ILE A 429 19.36 21.53 8.69
CA ILE A 429 20.31 21.37 7.57
C ILE A 429 21.18 20.16 7.87
N GLY A 430 21.46 19.31 6.87
CA GLY A 430 22.25 18.08 7.01
C GLY A 430 21.43 16.81 7.26
N CYS A 431 20.14 16.92 7.57
CA CYS A 431 19.25 15.77 7.73
C CYS A 431 17.77 16.14 7.50
N ASN A 432 16.89 15.17 7.69
CA ASN A 432 15.44 15.39 7.69
C ASN A 432 14.94 16.01 9.02
N GLY A 433 13.69 16.48 9.06
CA GLY A 433 13.10 17.17 10.20
C GLY A 433 12.85 16.30 11.43
N ASN A 434 13.10 14.99 11.32
CA ASN A 434 13.05 14.01 12.41
C ASN A 434 14.44 13.46 12.77
N SER A 435 15.52 14.14 12.35
CA SER A 435 16.90 13.78 12.67
C SER A 435 17.31 12.39 12.17
N GLY A 436 16.92 12.06 10.93
CA GLY A 436 17.43 10.91 10.20
C GLY A 436 17.53 11.19 8.71
N ASN A 437 17.82 10.16 7.90
CA ASN A 437 18.11 10.34 6.46
C ASN A 437 19.19 11.42 6.25
N ASP A 438 20.32 11.26 6.92
CA ASP A 438 21.38 12.25 6.97
C ASP A 438 22.03 12.43 5.59
N TYR A 439 22.37 13.68 5.27
CA TYR A 439 23.15 14.01 4.09
C TYR A 439 24.64 13.74 4.37
N ARG A 440 25.30 13.06 3.43
CA ARG A 440 26.75 12.81 3.48
C ARG A 440 27.45 13.48 2.32
N GLY A 441 28.22 14.52 2.64
CA GLY A 441 28.81 15.41 1.66
C GLY A 441 29.28 16.72 2.25
N ASP A 442 29.98 17.47 1.42
CA ASP A 442 30.45 18.80 1.74
C ASP A 442 29.39 19.84 1.37
N VAL A 443 29.19 20.84 2.22
CA VAL A 443 28.25 21.96 1.99
C VAL A 443 28.93 23.27 2.35
N ASP A 444 28.68 24.31 1.57
CA ASP A 444 29.09 25.67 1.89
C ASP A 444 28.04 26.70 1.45
N GLU A 445 28.11 27.91 2.00
CA GLU A 445 27.33 29.08 1.58
C GLU A 445 25.82 28.81 1.53
N PHE A 446 25.28 28.18 2.57
CA PHE A 446 23.85 27.89 2.67
C PHE A 446 23.07 29.15 2.99
N ARG A 447 22.14 29.51 2.11
CA ARG A 447 21.35 30.74 2.20
C ARG A 447 19.87 30.46 2.01
N MET A 448 19.06 31.24 2.69
CA MET A 448 17.61 31.19 2.58
C MET A 448 17.05 32.60 2.47
N TRP A 449 16.11 32.80 1.54
CA TRP A 449 15.53 34.10 1.21
C TRP A 449 14.02 34.07 1.31
N ASN A 450 13.41 35.13 1.84
CA ASN A 450 11.97 35.37 1.83
C ASN A 450 11.45 35.87 0.46
N ALA A 451 12.04 35.38 -0.61
CA ALA A 451 11.73 35.78 -1.97
C ALA A 451 12.12 34.67 -2.94
N ALA A 452 11.37 34.53 -4.02
CA ALA A 452 11.78 33.74 -5.17
C ALA A 452 12.78 34.56 -6.00
N LEU A 453 14.06 34.22 -5.93
CA LEU A 453 15.09 34.95 -6.66
C LEU A 453 14.87 34.83 -8.16
N ALA A 454 15.00 35.95 -8.87
CA ALA A 454 14.91 35.96 -10.33
C ALA A 454 16.07 35.15 -10.95
N PRO A 455 15.87 34.47 -12.09
CA PRO A 455 16.94 33.72 -12.76
C PRO A 455 18.23 34.52 -12.99
N THR A 456 18.12 35.82 -13.25
CA THR A 456 19.28 36.70 -13.44
C THR A 456 20.02 36.98 -12.13
N ALA A 457 19.32 37.07 -11.00
CA ALA A 457 19.95 37.26 -9.70
C ALA A 457 20.73 36.01 -9.30
N VAL A 458 20.11 34.82 -9.43
CA VAL A 458 20.78 33.54 -9.17
C VAL A 458 22.04 33.39 -10.04
N ALA A 459 21.93 33.65 -11.35
CA ALA A 459 23.07 33.54 -12.27
C ALA A 459 24.22 34.54 -12.00
N GLU A 460 23.93 35.73 -11.49
CA GLU A 460 24.94 36.78 -11.26
C GLU A 460 25.64 36.66 -9.90
N PHE A 461 24.98 36.10 -8.89
CA PHE A 461 25.42 36.17 -7.49
C PHE A 461 25.76 34.83 -6.82
N PHE A 462 25.55 33.69 -7.48
CA PHE A 462 25.77 32.37 -6.84
C PHE A 462 27.21 32.07 -6.41
N ASN A 463 28.21 32.73 -7.01
CA ASN A 463 29.63 32.44 -6.84
C ASN A 463 30.40 33.55 -6.09
N ARG A 464 29.70 34.27 -5.21
CA ARG A 464 30.24 35.38 -4.41
C ARG A 464 29.48 35.54 -3.10
N SER A 465 30.09 36.25 -2.14
CA SER A 465 29.42 36.65 -0.90
C SER A 465 28.25 37.59 -1.16
N VAL A 466 27.24 37.53 -0.28
CA VAL A 466 26.12 38.48 -0.30
C VAL A 466 26.56 39.82 0.28
N ASP A 467 26.32 40.91 -0.45
CA ASP A 467 26.52 42.28 0.01
C ASP A 467 25.33 43.18 -0.38
N GLU A 468 25.43 44.48 -0.09
CA GLU A 468 24.40 45.49 -0.40
C GLU A 468 24.09 45.62 -1.91
N SER A 469 24.89 45.02 -2.80
CA SER A 469 24.65 45.02 -4.24
C SER A 469 23.68 43.92 -4.70
N HIS A 470 23.39 42.92 -3.86
CA HIS A 470 22.41 41.89 -4.17
C HIS A 470 21.00 42.49 -4.27
N PRO A 471 20.24 42.24 -5.37
CA PRO A 471 18.95 42.90 -5.59
C PRO A 471 17.88 42.55 -4.54
N ASN A 472 18.07 41.45 -3.82
CA ASN A 472 17.18 40.94 -2.78
C ASN A 472 17.85 40.89 -1.39
N ALA A 473 18.90 41.69 -1.14
CA ALA A 473 19.62 41.68 0.15
C ALA A 473 18.71 41.83 1.39
N ASP A 474 17.65 42.63 1.28
CA ASP A 474 16.66 42.85 2.35
C ASP A 474 15.77 41.62 2.64
N ASP A 475 15.73 40.63 1.74
CA ASP A 475 14.94 39.41 1.85
C ASP A 475 15.76 38.22 2.42
N LEU A 476 17.04 38.40 2.74
CA LEU A 476 17.91 37.35 3.27
C LEU A 476 17.52 36.97 4.70
N LEU A 477 17.25 35.68 4.93
CA LEU A 477 16.86 35.12 6.23
C LEU A 477 17.98 34.32 6.88
N ILE A 478 18.63 33.45 6.11
CA ILE A 478 19.76 32.63 6.56
C ILE A 478 20.96 32.93 5.68
N ASN A 479 22.14 33.09 6.28
CA ASN A 479 23.41 33.23 5.58
C ASN A 479 24.53 32.52 6.36
N LEU A 480 24.77 31.25 6.03
CA LEU A 480 25.78 30.40 6.66
C LEU A 480 26.93 30.14 5.69
N SER A 481 28.07 30.77 5.93
CA SER A 481 29.34 30.51 5.21
C SER A 481 30.06 29.25 5.69
N MET A 482 29.40 28.41 6.51
CA MET A 482 29.92 27.16 7.09
C MET A 482 31.28 27.26 7.80
N ASP A 483 31.69 28.47 8.16
CA ASP A 483 32.91 28.74 8.89
C ASP A 483 32.80 28.37 10.38
N VAL A 484 33.93 27.97 10.95
CA VAL A 484 34.02 27.70 12.39
C VAL A 484 33.86 28.98 13.21
N ASN A 485 32.92 28.96 14.15
CA ASN A 485 32.82 29.98 15.17
C ASN A 485 33.87 29.69 16.26
N LEU A 486 34.88 30.55 16.35
CA LEU A 486 36.01 30.37 17.28
C LEU A 486 35.63 30.51 18.77
N GLU A 487 34.44 31.03 19.10
CA GLU A 487 33.94 31.07 20.47
C GLU A 487 33.21 29.77 20.86
N LEU A 488 32.53 29.13 19.90
CA LEU A 488 31.78 27.88 20.12
C LEU A 488 32.60 26.63 19.80
N TYR A 489 33.63 26.76 18.95
CA TYR A 489 34.38 25.66 18.34
C TYR A 489 33.53 24.74 17.45
N ALA A 490 32.43 25.27 16.91
CA ALA A 490 31.48 24.58 16.04
C ALA A 490 30.94 25.54 14.97
N ILE A 491 30.14 25.03 14.04
CA ILE A 491 29.45 25.83 13.03
C ILE A 491 28.20 26.46 13.64
N GLY A 492 27.91 27.71 13.24
CA GLY A 492 26.75 28.46 13.72
C GLY A 492 27.10 29.52 14.76
N ASP A 493 26.07 30.14 15.33
CA ASP A 493 26.20 31.27 16.26
C ASP A 493 25.75 30.94 17.69
N GLY A 494 25.19 29.74 17.91
CA GLY A 494 24.70 29.30 19.22
C GLY A 494 23.49 30.08 19.72
N VAL A 495 22.82 30.83 18.84
CA VAL A 495 21.62 31.64 19.15
C VAL A 495 20.50 31.36 18.16
N THR A 496 20.82 31.37 16.87
CA THR A 496 19.90 31.12 15.77
C THR A 496 20.25 29.85 14.99
N HIS A 497 21.49 29.38 15.08
CA HIS A 497 21.99 28.18 14.40
C HIS A 497 22.82 27.33 15.37
N PHE A 498 22.44 26.06 15.50
CA PHE A 498 22.98 25.12 16.49
C PHE A 498 23.50 23.85 15.80
N SER A 499 24.79 23.54 15.96
CA SER A 499 25.39 22.34 15.37
C SER A 499 25.28 21.15 16.33
N HIS A 500 24.68 20.07 15.84
CA HIS A 500 24.66 18.75 16.45
C HIS A 500 25.52 17.79 15.60
N GLY A 501 26.06 16.75 16.24
CA GLY A 501 27.08 15.88 15.66
C GLY A 501 28.50 16.39 15.93
N ASN A 502 29.40 16.15 14.96
CA ASN A 502 30.81 16.52 14.99
C ASN A 502 31.28 17.20 13.69
N ALA A 503 30.34 17.55 12.79
CA ALA A 503 30.62 18.18 11.50
C ALA A 503 31.65 19.32 11.60
N GLY A 504 32.80 19.11 10.97
CA GLY A 504 33.93 20.04 11.04
C GLY A 504 34.05 20.95 9.82
N ALA A 505 34.45 22.20 10.05
CA ALA A 505 34.85 23.12 8.99
C ALA A 505 36.21 22.71 8.39
N LYS A 506 36.28 22.63 7.06
CA LYS A 506 37.47 22.26 6.28
C LYS A 506 37.85 23.37 5.31
N LYS A 507 39.15 23.58 5.12
CA LYS A 507 39.66 24.54 4.13
C LYS A 507 39.62 23.93 2.73
N TYR A 508 39.35 24.78 1.74
CA TYR A 508 39.49 24.43 0.33
C TYR A 508 40.95 24.27 -0.10
N GLU A 509 41.19 23.37 -1.05
CA GLU A 509 42.45 23.38 -1.79
C GLU A 509 42.42 24.44 -2.91
N ALA A 510 43.58 25.03 -3.22
CA ALA A 510 43.68 26.01 -4.30
C ALA A 510 43.28 25.44 -5.68
N SER A 511 43.47 24.14 -5.87
CA SER A 511 43.02 23.38 -7.05
C SER A 511 41.50 23.43 -7.26
N GLU A 512 40.74 23.60 -6.18
CA GLU A 512 39.28 23.56 -6.13
C GLU A 512 38.64 24.95 -6.25
N ALA A 513 39.43 26.00 -6.47
CA ALA A 513 38.94 27.38 -6.54
C ALA A 513 37.83 27.58 -7.59
N PHE A 514 36.64 27.96 -7.13
CA PHE A 514 35.46 28.27 -7.95
C PHE A 514 34.81 29.62 -7.63
N TRP A 515 35.30 30.34 -6.62
CA TRP A 515 34.72 31.59 -6.10
C TRP A 515 35.22 32.81 -6.88
N HIS A 516 34.35 33.75 -7.22
CA HIS A 516 34.64 34.87 -8.14
C HIS A 516 35.40 34.46 -9.43
N PRO A 517 34.89 33.47 -10.21
CA PRO A 517 35.57 32.98 -11.39
C PRO A 517 35.47 34.00 -12.52
N GLY A 518 36.61 34.36 -13.13
CA GLY A 518 36.59 35.34 -14.22
C GLY A 518 37.96 35.70 -14.78
N ALA A 519 37.96 36.58 -15.77
CA ALA A 519 39.19 37.22 -16.23
C ALA A 519 39.81 38.02 -15.09
N MET A 520 41.14 38.07 -15.03
CA MET A 520 41.79 38.88 -14.00
C MET A 520 41.41 40.36 -14.14
N PRO A 521 41.30 41.10 -13.01
CA PRO A 521 41.11 42.53 -13.01
C PRO A 521 42.11 43.24 -13.96
N GLN A 522 41.61 44.18 -14.76
CA GLN A 522 42.37 44.90 -15.79
C GLN A 522 43.00 44.02 -16.90
N GLY A 523 42.78 42.70 -16.89
CA GLY A 523 43.34 41.77 -17.88
C GLY A 523 44.87 41.70 -17.88
N VAL A 524 45.52 41.96 -16.73
CA VAL A 524 46.99 42.04 -16.64
C VAL A 524 47.59 40.67 -16.34
N ARG A 525 48.58 40.25 -17.14
CA ARG A 525 49.43 39.06 -16.92
C ARG A 525 50.76 39.49 -16.31
N PRO A 526 51.33 38.77 -15.31
CA PRO A 526 52.58 39.17 -14.69
C PRO A 526 53.77 39.02 -15.65
N SER A 527 54.73 39.93 -15.52
CA SER A 527 56.04 39.81 -16.15
C SER A 527 56.89 38.81 -15.36
N LEU A 528 57.16 37.65 -15.95
CA LEU A 528 57.96 36.59 -15.35
C LEU A 528 59.41 36.61 -15.84
N ILE A 529 60.34 36.21 -14.98
CA ILE A 529 61.74 35.96 -15.36
C ILE A 529 61.89 34.48 -15.67
N TRP A 530 62.37 34.16 -16.86
CA TRP A 530 62.53 32.78 -17.32
C TRP A 530 64.00 32.36 -17.23
N TRP A 531 64.23 31.14 -16.76
CA TRP A 531 65.57 30.58 -16.60
C TRP A 531 65.80 29.46 -17.61
N SER A 532 66.98 29.47 -18.24
CA SER A 532 67.44 28.44 -19.19
C SER A 532 68.77 27.85 -18.69
N GLY A 533 69.02 26.56 -18.91
CA GLY A 533 70.21 25.86 -18.37
C GLY A 533 69.89 24.41 -18.04
N ASP A 534 70.57 23.86 -17.03
CA ASP A 534 70.30 22.52 -16.50
C ASP A 534 69.60 22.61 -15.14
N ALA A 535 68.63 21.73 -14.88
CA ALA A 535 68.03 21.50 -13.56
C ALA A 535 68.33 20.07 -13.10
N ALA A 536 68.67 19.90 -11.82
CA ALA A 536 68.93 18.59 -11.22
C ALA A 536 68.16 18.44 -9.91
N ALA A 537 67.73 17.21 -9.62
CA ALA A 537 67.05 16.90 -8.36
C ALA A 537 67.94 17.23 -7.15
N ALA A 538 67.32 17.81 -6.13
CA ALA A 538 67.92 18.20 -4.86
C ALA A 538 67.21 17.49 -3.70
N ASP A 539 67.65 17.77 -2.46
CA ASP A 539 66.99 17.23 -1.26
C ASP A 539 65.55 17.77 -1.16
N SER A 540 64.61 16.88 -0.83
CA SER A 540 63.19 17.19 -0.70
C SER A 540 62.91 18.25 0.35
N VAL A 541 61.87 19.06 0.13
CA VAL A 541 61.39 20.06 1.08
C VAL A 541 60.26 19.46 1.90
N VAL A 542 60.31 19.66 3.22
CA VAL A 542 59.26 19.22 4.14
C VAL A 542 58.56 20.47 4.69
N VAL A 543 57.24 20.51 4.58
CA VAL A 543 56.38 21.58 5.13
C VAL A 543 55.29 20.94 5.98
N ASP A 544 54.96 21.58 7.10
CA ASP A 544 53.94 21.13 8.04
C ASP A 544 52.79 22.15 8.03
N HIS A 545 51.58 21.71 7.67
CA HIS A 545 50.33 22.46 7.82
C HIS A 545 49.54 21.96 9.03
N VAL A 546 48.57 22.76 9.49
CA VAL A 546 47.70 22.39 10.62
C VAL A 546 46.23 22.32 10.19
N GLU A 547 45.54 21.29 10.67
CA GLU A 547 44.10 21.08 10.45
C GLU A 547 43.40 20.99 11.81
N ALA A 548 42.32 21.75 12.01
CA ALA A 548 41.57 21.70 13.27
C ALA A 548 40.85 20.35 13.43
N ILE A 549 40.83 19.84 14.65
CA ILE A 549 40.01 18.68 15.01
C ILE A 549 38.66 19.24 15.48
N PRO A 550 37.54 18.89 14.82
CA PRO A 550 36.24 19.41 15.19
C PRO A 550 35.83 18.97 16.59
N ALA A 551 35.05 19.80 17.27
CA ALA A 551 34.44 19.45 18.53
C ALA A 551 33.16 18.63 18.30
N THR A 552 32.86 17.74 19.22
CA THR A 552 31.62 16.96 19.29
C THR A 552 30.60 17.69 20.14
N SER A 553 29.36 17.75 19.67
CA SER A 553 28.22 18.30 20.42
C SER A 553 27.84 17.43 21.63
N ILE A 554 27.39 18.08 22.69
CA ILE A 554 26.90 17.49 23.93
C ILE A 554 25.54 18.13 24.23
N ALA A 555 24.44 17.43 23.93
CA ALA A 555 23.09 17.93 24.14
C ALA A 555 22.45 17.32 25.40
N GLU A 556 22.01 18.15 26.34
CA GLU A 556 21.18 17.75 27.48
C GLU A 556 19.71 17.85 27.11
N TRP A 557 18.89 16.86 27.46
CA TRP A 557 17.46 16.83 27.18
C TRP A 557 16.61 16.79 28.45
N ALA A 558 15.39 17.32 28.38
CA ALA A 558 14.42 17.19 29.44
C ALA A 558 13.00 16.93 28.93
N VAL A 559 12.18 16.32 29.80
CA VAL A 559 10.77 16.10 29.53
C VAL A 559 9.99 17.41 29.70
N GLN A 560 9.30 17.84 28.64
CA GLN A 560 8.36 18.94 28.68
C GLN A 560 6.97 18.47 28.26
N GLY A 561 6.07 18.32 29.24
CA GLY A 561 4.71 17.83 29.00
C GLY A 561 4.69 16.40 28.47
N ASN A 562 4.28 16.22 27.22
CA ASN A 562 4.18 14.93 26.52
C ASN A 562 5.27 14.74 25.45
N ALA A 563 6.32 15.55 25.50
CA ALA A 563 7.46 15.54 24.58
C ALA A 563 8.79 15.74 25.33
N VAL A 564 9.89 15.72 24.58
CA VAL A 564 11.24 16.03 25.05
C VAL A 564 11.83 17.17 24.22
N THR A 565 12.64 18.01 24.86
CA THR A 565 13.33 19.14 24.24
C THR A 565 14.74 19.23 24.81
N TRP A 566 15.73 19.62 24.02
CA TRP A 566 17.06 19.88 24.55
C TRP A 566 17.05 21.14 25.43
N GLU A 567 17.75 21.09 26.57
CA GLU A 567 17.89 22.20 27.54
C GLU A 567 19.19 22.97 27.36
N SER A 568 20.24 22.29 26.91
CA SER A 568 21.55 22.89 26.67
C SER A 568 22.31 22.16 25.56
N LEU A 569 23.22 22.87 24.91
CA LEU A 569 24.12 22.37 23.88
C LEU A 569 25.53 22.92 24.14
N GLU A 570 26.46 22.02 24.44
CA GLU A 570 27.88 22.30 24.64
C GLU A 570 28.73 21.59 23.59
N TYR A 571 30.02 21.95 23.48
CA TYR A 571 30.95 21.34 22.54
C TYR A 571 32.24 20.93 23.26
N GLY A 572 32.78 19.76 22.93
CA GLY A 572 34.01 19.25 23.51
C GLY A 572 34.63 18.13 22.68
N TRP A 573 35.78 17.63 23.12
CA TRP A 573 36.47 16.53 22.44
C TRP A 573 36.48 15.30 23.34
N PRO A 574 36.23 14.09 22.82
CA PRO A 574 36.44 12.86 23.59
C PRO A 574 37.83 12.85 24.26
N ALA A 575 37.92 12.40 25.51
CA ALA A 575 39.15 12.50 26.31
C ALA A 575 40.29 11.62 25.75
N GLU A 576 39.94 10.62 24.96
CA GLU A 576 40.84 9.76 24.20
C GLU A 576 41.29 10.36 22.87
N THR A 577 40.75 11.50 22.45
CA THR A 577 41.17 12.19 21.23
C THR A 577 42.68 12.44 21.27
N VAL A 578 43.33 12.11 20.16
CA VAL A 578 44.75 12.29 19.98
C VAL A 578 45.02 13.18 18.78
N ARG A 579 45.94 14.13 18.95
CA ARG A 579 46.49 14.89 17.84
C ARG A 579 47.50 14.05 17.11
N THR A 580 47.50 14.09 15.79
CA THR A 580 48.39 13.32 14.94
C THR A 580 49.31 14.23 14.14
N THR A 581 50.53 13.75 13.87
CA THR A 581 51.28 14.21 12.71
C THR A 581 51.11 13.14 11.64
N ARG A 582 50.55 13.47 10.48
CA ARG A 582 50.30 12.53 9.38
C ARG A 582 50.84 13.02 8.05
N THR A 583 50.97 12.13 7.07
CA THR A 583 51.16 12.51 5.67
C THR A 583 49.82 12.93 5.04
N PRO A 584 49.81 13.60 3.87
CA PRO A 584 48.58 13.94 3.16
C PRO A 584 47.76 12.72 2.74
N SER A 585 48.41 11.56 2.59
CA SER A 585 47.73 10.29 2.29
C SER A 585 47.16 9.60 3.54
N GLY A 586 47.19 10.25 4.71
CA GLY A 586 46.67 9.70 5.97
C GLY A 586 47.62 8.81 6.77
N GLU A 587 48.89 8.65 6.38
CA GLU A 587 49.84 7.84 7.15
C GLU A 587 50.26 8.56 8.44
N VAL A 588 49.93 8.00 9.60
CA VAL A 588 50.27 8.58 10.90
C VAL A 588 51.77 8.39 11.21
N LEU A 589 52.48 9.51 11.35
CA LEU A 589 53.90 9.59 11.69
C LEU A 589 54.14 9.72 13.20
N ALA A 590 53.25 10.40 13.92
CA ALA A 590 53.30 10.59 15.37
C ALA A 590 51.91 10.85 15.95
N THR A 591 51.76 10.64 17.26
CA THR A 591 50.51 10.84 18.00
C THR A 591 50.81 11.50 19.34
N TYR A 592 49.98 12.47 19.73
CA TYR A 592 50.10 13.25 20.95
C TYR A 592 48.75 13.26 21.68
N PRO A 593 48.70 13.01 23.00
CA PRO A 593 47.45 13.07 23.74
C PRO A 593 46.89 14.50 23.76
N LEU A 594 45.56 14.61 23.81
CA LEU A 594 44.88 15.85 24.14
C LEU A 594 45.14 16.23 25.60
N ALA A 595 45.34 17.52 25.87
CA ALA A 595 45.57 18.04 27.21
C ALA A 595 44.39 18.93 27.62
N GLY A 596 43.82 18.66 28.79
CA GLY A 596 42.71 19.44 29.35
C GLY A 596 42.09 18.75 30.56
N SER A 597 41.16 19.43 31.22
CA SER A 597 40.32 18.82 32.26
C SER A 597 39.20 18.03 31.57
N ALA A 598 38.99 16.79 31.98
CA ALA A 598 37.98 15.92 31.39
C ALA A 598 36.79 15.73 32.35
N THR A 599 35.57 15.75 31.81
CA THR A 599 34.31 15.56 32.51
C THR A 599 33.68 14.24 32.05
N GLU A 600 33.26 13.41 33.00
CA GLU A 600 32.56 12.14 32.73
C GLU A 600 31.05 12.38 32.65
N TYR A 601 30.43 11.91 31.57
CA TYR A 601 28.98 11.91 31.35
C TYR A 601 28.48 10.47 31.45
N LEU A 602 27.46 10.24 32.26
CA LEU A 602 26.78 8.95 32.39
C LEU A 602 25.34 9.16 31.94
N ASN A 603 24.92 8.46 30.90
CA ASN A 603 23.59 8.65 30.36
C ASN A 603 22.54 7.87 31.18
N ASP A 604 21.34 8.41 31.26
CA ASP A 604 20.15 7.78 31.81
C ASP A 604 18.95 8.03 30.90
N THR A 605 17.83 7.37 31.19
CA THR A 605 16.65 7.40 30.32
C THR A 605 15.57 8.28 30.91
N LEU A 606 15.17 9.30 30.15
CA LEU A 606 13.96 10.07 30.41
C LEU A 606 12.74 9.22 30.07
N THR A 607 11.76 9.19 30.97
CA THR A 607 10.46 8.52 30.73
C THR A 607 9.35 9.55 30.78
N TYR A 608 8.49 9.55 29.77
CA TYR A 608 7.34 10.45 29.66
C TYR A 608 6.14 9.71 29.04
N PHE A 609 4.98 10.35 29.01
CA PHE A 609 3.77 9.77 28.44
C PHE A 609 3.35 10.54 27.20
N SER A 610 2.85 9.84 26.17
CA SER A 610 2.22 10.47 25.02
C SER A 610 1.02 11.30 25.44
N VAL A 611 0.52 12.16 24.54
CA VAL A 611 -0.78 12.82 24.74
C VAL A 611 -1.84 11.74 24.99
N PRO A 612 -2.68 11.88 26.04
CA PRO A 612 -3.72 10.91 26.32
C PRO A 612 -4.71 10.78 25.15
N PHE A 613 -5.09 9.55 24.80
CA PHE A 613 -6.08 9.22 23.78
C PHE A 613 -7.19 8.36 24.37
N GLU A 614 -8.39 8.44 23.81
CA GLU A 614 -9.51 7.61 24.25
C GLU A 614 -9.28 6.15 23.83
N VAL A 615 -9.56 5.21 24.74
CA VAL A 615 -9.63 3.78 24.43
C VAL A 615 -10.92 3.53 23.65
N VAL A 616 -10.76 3.16 22.38
CA VAL A 616 -11.86 2.87 21.46
C VAL A 616 -11.78 1.40 21.04
N ASP A 617 -12.83 0.64 21.35
CA ASP A 617 -12.92 -0.77 20.99
C ASP A 617 -13.56 -0.95 19.62
N ARG A 618 -12.81 -1.53 18.68
CA ARG A 618 -13.30 -1.82 17.32
C ARG A 618 -13.93 -3.22 17.26
N TYR A 619 -15.14 -3.31 16.71
CA TYR A 619 -15.86 -4.55 16.40
C TYR A 619 -16.16 -4.66 14.91
N GLU A 620 -15.85 -5.80 14.28
CA GLU A 620 -16.27 -6.08 12.90
C GLU A 620 -17.69 -6.64 12.87
N LEU A 621 -18.63 -5.89 12.29
CA LEU A 621 -20.01 -6.30 12.10
C LEU A 621 -20.16 -7.27 10.92
N ALA A 622 -19.48 -6.96 9.81
CA ALA A 622 -19.55 -7.69 8.55
C ALA A 622 -18.32 -7.46 7.69
N ARG A 623 -18.12 -8.36 6.72
CA ARG A 623 -17.04 -8.33 5.74
C ARG A 623 -17.52 -8.92 4.43
N TYR A 624 -17.11 -8.32 3.32
CA TYR A 624 -17.42 -8.80 1.97
C TYR A 624 -16.28 -8.41 1.02
N ILE A 625 -16.33 -8.96 -0.19
CA ILE A 625 -15.42 -8.63 -1.27
C ILE A 625 -16.23 -7.96 -2.38
N THR A 626 -15.77 -6.81 -2.89
CA THR A 626 -16.44 -6.17 -4.03
C THR A 626 -16.39 -7.07 -5.27
N PRO A 627 -17.39 -6.97 -6.16
CA PRO A 627 -17.35 -7.71 -7.41
C PRO A 627 -16.34 -7.10 -8.40
N TYR A 628 -15.98 -7.86 -9.43
CA TYR A 628 -15.28 -7.28 -10.58
C TYR A 628 -16.24 -6.48 -11.46
N GLY A 629 -16.06 -5.17 -11.53
CA GLY A 629 -17.04 -4.25 -12.12
C GLY A 629 -17.00 -4.06 -13.62
N ILE A 630 -15.99 -4.56 -14.35
CA ILE A 630 -15.95 -4.40 -15.82
C ILE A 630 -17.13 -5.17 -16.45
N GLY A 631 -18.06 -4.44 -17.07
CA GLY A 631 -19.23 -5.05 -17.72
C GLY A 631 -20.30 -5.56 -16.75
N LEU A 632 -20.12 -5.34 -15.45
CA LEU A 632 -21.12 -5.64 -14.42
C LEU A 632 -22.21 -4.56 -14.39
N THR A 633 -23.44 -4.97 -14.09
CA THR A 633 -24.54 -4.07 -13.69
C THR A 633 -25.09 -4.55 -12.35
N LEU A 634 -25.34 -3.61 -11.43
CA LEU A 634 -26.05 -3.89 -10.16
C LEU A 634 -27.53 -3.46 -10.23
N ASP A 635 -28.00 -3.07 -11.42
CA ASP A 635 -29.32 -2.50 -11.68
C ASP A 635 -29.61 -1.18 -10.92
N ASP A 636 -30.77 -0.58 -11.19
CA ASP A 636 -31.16 0.71 -10.60
C ASP A 636 -31.44 0.62 -9.09
N ASP A 637 -31.85 -0.57 -8.61
CA ASP A 637 -32.19 -0.88 -7.21
C ASP A 637 -31.00 -1.46 -6.40
N GLY A 638 -29.86 -1.68 -7.06
CA GLY A 638 -28.62 -2.13 -6.42
C GLY A 638 -28.59 -3.62 -6.06
N TRP A 639 -27.49 -4.05 -5.45
CA TRP A 639 -27.29 -5.39 -4.93
C TRP A 639 -27.19 -5.38 -3.41
N THR A 640 -28.14 -6.04 -2.74
CA THR A 640 -28.25 -6.02 -1.28
C THR A 640 -27.78 -7.33 -0.65
N TRP A 641 -26.87 -7.23 0.31
CA TRP A 641 -26.64 -8.29 1.30
C TRP A 641 -27.33 -7.93 2.62
N VAL A 642 -27.89 -8.92 3.30
CA VAL A 642 -28.52 -8.75 4.61
C VAL A 642 -27.71 -9.52 5.65
N PHE A 643 -27.16 -8.81 6.62
CA PHE A 643 -26.39 -9.40 7.72
C PHE A 643 -27.23 -9.41 9.00
N ASP A 644 -27.29 -10.56 9.68
CA ASP A 644 -27.81 -10.62 11.05
C ASP A 644 -26.75 -10.10 12.02
N VAL A 645 -26.99 -8.91 12.56
CA VAL A 645 -26.11 -8.22 13.51
C VAL A 645 -26.76 -8.12 14.90
N SER A 646 -27.68 -9.05 15.21
CA SER A 646 -28.39 -9.08 16.50
C SER A 646 -27.46 -9.20 17.70
N ASP A 647 -26.30 -9.87 17.53
CA ASP A 647 -25.28 -10.00 18.57
C ASP A 647 -24.71 -8.64 19.03
N TYR A 648 -24.83 -7.58 18.21
CA TYR A 648 -24.30 -6.24 18.48
C TYR A 648 -25.38 -5.26 18.96
N VAL A 649 -26.61 -5.71 19.22
CA VAL A 649 -27.76 -4.85 19.58
C VAL A 649 -27.52 -3.95 20.80
N HIS A 650 -26.64 -4.37 21.71
CA HIS A 650 -26.25 -3.61 22.90
C HIS A 650 -25.27 -2.47 22.60
N LEU A 651 -24.51 -2.57 21.50
CA LEU A 651 -23.59 -1.54 20.99
C LEU A 651 -24.26 -0.61 19.97
N LEU A 652 -25.36 -1.05 19.36
CA LEU A 652 -26.12 -0.29 18.36
C LEU A 652 -27.19 0.61 19.01
N ARG A 653 -26.78 1.50 19.90
CA ARG A 653 -27.65 2.37 20.71
C ARG A 653 -27.13 3.81 20.75
N ASP A 654 -28.03 4.76 20.99
CA ASP A 654 -27.71 6.19 21.13
C ASP A 654 -26.96 6.77 19.93
N SER A 655 -25.67 7.10 20.07
CA SER A 655 -24.81 7.56 18.98
C SER A 655 -23.74 6.52 18.71
N VAL A 656 -23.65 6.04 17.48
CA VAL A 656 -22.75 4.95 17.08
C VAL A 656 -21.88 5.44 15.95
N GLU A 657 -20.57 5.23 16.10
CA GLU A 657 -19.63 5.48 15.03
C GLU A 657 -19.38 4.21 14.22
N LEU A 658 -19.63 4.29 12.91
CA LEU A 658 -19.44 3.20 11.97
C LEU A 658 -18.40 3.57 10.92
N GLN A 659 -17.71 2.57 10.38
CA GLN A 659 -16.88 2.70 9.18
C GLN A 659 -17.27 1.62 8.17
N ALA A 660 -17.55 2.03 6.93
CA ALA A 660 -17.88 1.13 5.83
C ALA A 660 -17.38 1.66 4.47
N GLY A 661 -17.43 0.81 3.45
CA GLY A 661 -17.12 1.14 2.05
C GLY A 661 -15.64 1.17 1.70
N ASN A 662 -15.37 1.14 0.39
CA ASN A 662 -14.02 1.07 -0.18
C ASN A 662 -13.85 1.87 -1.48
N TRP A 663 -14.74 2.84 -1.75
CA TRP A 663 -14.69 3.77 -2.89
C TRP A 663 -14.90 3.17 -4.30
N GLN A 664 -15.32 1.91 -4.41
CA GLN A 664 -15.55 1.23 -5.69
C GLN A 664 -17.02 1.32 -6.17
N GLU A 665 -17.96 1.29 -5.22
CA GLU A 665 -19.40 1.40 -5.45
C GLU A 665 -20.05 2.38 -4.46
N LEU A 666 -21.23 2.87 -4.80
CA LEU A 666 -22.10 3.62 -3.89
C LEU A 666 -22.71 2.68 -2.86
N LEU A 667 -22.72 3.10 -1.59
CA LEU A 667 -23.31 2.34 -0.48
C LEU A 667 -24.60 2.98 0.06
N ASP A 668 -25.68 2.22 0.13
CA ASP A 668 -26.83 2.52 0.97
C ASP A 668 -26.89 1.47 2.08
N MET A 669 -26.80 1.91 3.33
CA MET A 669 -26.82 1.02 4.48
C MET A 669 -27.89 1.45 5.48
N LYS A 670 -28.69 0.47 5.92
CA LYS A 670 -29.74 0.67 6.90
C LYS A 670 -29.89 -0.53 7.83
N PHE A 671 -30.39 -0.28 9.03
CA PHE A 671 -30.62 -1.29 10.05
C PHE A 671 -32.11 -1.43 10.32
N ALA A 672 -32.59 -2.67 10.37
CA ALA A 672 -33.95 -3.04 10.75
C ALA A 672 -33.95 -3.64 12.16
N PHE A 673 -34.47 -2.89 13.13
CA PHE A 673 -34.70 -3.35 14.49
C PHE A 673 -36.09 -3.96 14.60
N VAL A 674 -36.16 -5.28 14.48
CA VAL A 674 -37.42 -6.04 14.48
C VAL A 674 -37.86 -6.27 15.92
N HIS A 675 -38.99 -5.69 16.32
CA HIS A 675 -39.50 -5.77 17.69
C HIS A 675 -39.93 -7.20 18.03
N GLY A 676 -39.52 -7.67 19.21
CA GLY A 676 -39.76 -9.05 19.62
C GLY A 676 -38.94 -9.47 20.83
N THR A 677 -39.10 -10.72 21.23
CA THR A 677 -38.28 -11.37 22.24
C THR A 677 -37.11 -12.07 21.54
N PRO A 678 -35.84 -11.71 21.81
CA PRO A 678 -34.72 -12.45 21.23
C PRO A 678 -34.65 -13.87 21.81
N PRO A 679 -34.06 -14.84 21.09
CA PRO A 679 -33.89 -16.22 21.60
C PRO A 679 -33.17 -16.28 22.95
N ARG A 680 -32.20 -15.38 23.14
CA ARG A 680 -31.44 -15.15 24.37
C ARG A 680 -30.94 -13.71 24.40
N ASP A 681 -30.88 -13.10 25.58
CA ASP A 681 -30.40 -11.73 25.73
C ASP A 681 -28.88 -11.66 25.56
N VAL A 682 -28.38 -10.75 24.73
CA VAL A 682 -26.94 -10.41 24.70
C VAL A 682 -26.57 -9.66 25.98
N LYS A 683 -25.50 -10.10 26.66
CA LYS A 683 -25.01 -9.49 27.90
C LYS A 683 -23.70 -8.75 27.69
N ARG A 684 -22.78 -9.34 26.94
CA ARG A 684 -21.44 -8.80 26.71
C ARG A 684 -20.85 -9.36 25.42
N MET A 685 -20.01 -8.57 24.77
CA MET A 685 -19.16 -9.00 23.67
C MET A 685 -17.71 -8.67 23.99
N ASP A 686 -16.82 -9.57 23.62
CA ASP A 686 -15.37 -9.42 23.76
C ASP A 686 -14.71 -9.73 22.42
N ALA A 687 -13.98 -8.78 21.87
CA ALA A 687 -13.30 -8.91 20.58
C ALA A 687 -11.79 -8.78 20.80
N PHE A 688 -11.02 -9.80 20.41
CA PHE A 688 -9.62 -9.95 20.83
C PHE A 688 -8.66 -10.35 19.71
N TRP A 689 -9.06 -11.22 18.78
CA TRP A 689 -8.27 -11.44 17.55
C TRP A 689 -8.70 -10.41 16.51
N LYS A 690 -7.80 -9.48 16.18
CA LYS A 690 -8.06 -8.32 15.32
C LYS A 690 -6.85 -8.01 14.46
N GLY A 691 -6.74 -8.56 13.24
CA GLY A 691 -5.58 -8.21 12.42
C GLY A 691 -5.37 -8.96 11.13
N GLN A 692 -4.17 -8.75 10.59
CA GLN A 692 -3.59 -9.53 9.52
C GLN A 692 -2.42 -10.32 10.09
N TYR A 693 -2.44 -11.63 9.91
CA TYR A 693 -1.42 -12.51 10.45
C TYR A 693 -0.81 -13.32 9.30
N GLY A 694 0.51 -13.26 9.16
CA GLY A 694 1.23 -14.09 8.19
C GLY A 694 1.11 -15.56 8.61
N LEU A 695 0.85 -16.47 7.65
CA LEU A 695 0.61 -17.89 7.96
C LEU A 695 1.81 -18.51 8.71
N SER A 696 3.02 -18.08 8.40
CA SER A 696 4.26 -18.55 9.03
C SER A 696 4.43 -18.17 10.50
N THR A 697 3.65 -17.20 10.97
CA THR A 697 3.67 -16.68 12.34
C THR A 697 2.29 -16.70 12.98
N PHE A 698 1.30 -17.36 12.36
CA PHE A 698 -0.10 -17.28 12.76
C PHE A 698 -0.29 -17.73 14.21
N ASP A 699 0.13 -18.95 14.56
CA ASP A 699 0.01 -19.52 15.90
C ASP A 699 0.86 -18.76 16.96
N GLY A 700 1.81 -17.93 16.53
CA GLY A 700 2.58 -17.06 17.42
C GLY A 700 1.88 -15.75 17.76
N ASN A 701 0.88 -15.35 16.95
CA ASN A 701 0.15 -14.08 17.08
C ASN A 701 -1.33 -14.28 17.47
N VAL A 702 -1.97 -15.31 16.90
CA VAL A 702 -3.30 -15.77 17.28
C VAL A 702 -3.10 -16.84 18.35
N THR A 703 -3.17 -16.39 19.60
CA THR A 703 -2.93 -17.21 20.79
C THR A 703 -4.23 -17.44 21.54
N ASP A 704 -4.20 -18.36 22.51
CA ASP A 704 -5.35 -18.73 23.31
C ASP A 704 -5.94 -17.53 24.06
N HIS A 705 -7.25 -17.37 23.98
CA HIS A 705 -7.98 -16.34 24.71
C HIS A 705 -8.76 -16.95 25.87
N ALA A 706 -8.45 -16.51 27.09
CA ALA A 706 -9.16 -16.91 28.29
C ALA A 706 -10.38 -16.01 28.52
N PHE A 707 -11.54 -16.61 28.75
CA PHE A 707 -12.79 -15.92 28.99
C PHE A 707 -13.39 -16.35 30.34
N ALA A 708 -13.70 -15.36 31.18
CA ALA A 708 -14.36 -15.55 32.46
C ALA A 708 -15.83 -15.07 32.40
N PRO A 709 -16.81 -15.99 32.51
CA PRO A 709 -18.21 -15.63 32.66
C PRO A 709 -18.50 -14.68 33.82
N GLN A 710 -19.40 -13.72 33.61
CA GLN A 710 -19.91 -12.80 34.63
C GLN A 710 -21.31 -13.18 35.12
N GLU A 711 -21.77 -12.54 36.20
CA GLU A 711 -23.12 -12.78 36.75
C GLU A 711 -24.20 -12.48 35.69
N GLY A 712 -25.06 -13.47 35.42
CA GLY A 712 -26.13 -13.36 34.43
C GLY A 712 -25.75 -13.84 33.02
N GLU A 713 -24.50 -14.23 32.80
CA GLU A 713 -24.03 -14.90 31.59
C GLU A 713 -24.08 -16.42 31.77
N SER A 714 -24.71 -17.12 30.84
CA SER A 714 -24.83 -18.59 30.91
C SER A 714 -24.70 -19.30 29.57
N MET A 715 -24.72 -18.57 28.47
CA MET A 715 -24.49 -19.10 27.13
C MET A 715 -23.43 -18.30 26.40
N PHE A 716 -22.68 -18.95 25.52
CA PHE A 716 -21.51 -18.37 24.86
C PHE A 716 -21.39 -18.84 23.41
N ARG A 717 -20.96 -17.93 22.54
CA ARG A 717 -20.65 -18.21 21.13
C ARG A 717 -19.31 -17.57 20.77
N LEU A 718 -18.48 -18.29 20.03
CA LEU A 718 -17.33 -17.73 19.33
C LEU A 718 -17.73 -17.44 17.88
N LYS A 719 -17.52 -16.20 17.44
CA LYS A 719 -17.70 -15.76 16.05
C LYS A 719 -16.33 -15.49 15.45
N THR A 720 -16.06 -16.06 14.28
CA THR A 720 -14.80 -15.84 13.57
C THR A 720 -15.01 -15.51 12.09
N ARG A 721 -14.10 -14.70 11.53
CA ARG A 721 -14.05 -14.38 10.10
C ARG A 721 -12.61 -14.45 9.62
N ALA A 722 -12.35 -15.34 8.68
CA ALA A 722 -11.05 -15.50 8.05
C ALA A 722 -11.18 -15.32 6.54
N SER A 723 -10.28 -14.54 5.95
CA SER A 723 -10.13 -14.44 4.49
C SER A 723 -8.65 -14.47 4.15
N GLY A 724 -8.24 -15.40 3.29
CA GLY A 724 -6.84 -15.60 2.89
C GLY A 724 -6.44 -14.69 1.73
N HIS A 725 -5.23 -14.14 1.81
CA HIS A 725 -4.69 -13.18 0.85
C HIS A 725 -3.23 -13.48 0.49
N GLY A 726 -2.87 -13.14 -0.76
CA GLY A 726 -1.54 -13.36 -1.31
C GLY A 726 -1.51 -14.52 -2.32
N PHE A 727 -0.71 -14.33 -3.38
CA PHE A 727 -0.51 -15.30 -4.44
C PHE A 727 0.86 -15.05 -5.14
N GLY A 728 1.32 -15.98 -5.98
CA GLY A 728 2.51 -15.79 -6.82
C GLY A 728 3.84 -16.34 -6.26
N SER A 729 3.80 -17.02 -5.12
CA SER A 729 4.92 -17.77 -4.55
C SER A 729 4.43 -19.08 -3.91
N GLY A 730 5.34 -20.04 -3.71
CA GLY A 730 5.04 -21.30 -3.05
C GLY A 730 3.90 -22.10 -3.71
N ASN A 731 2.87 -22.39 -2.91
CA ASN A 731 1.63 -23.09 -3.29
C ASN A 731 0.44 -22.14 -3.55
N ASN A 732 0.72 -20.84 -3.75
CA ASN A 732 -0.29 -19.77 -3.87
C ASN A 732 -1.12 -19.54 -2.60
N CYS A 733 -0.57 -19.85 -1.42
CA CYS A 733 -1.16 -19.36 -0.19
C CYS A 733 -1.05 -17.83 -0.08
N ALA A 734 -2.05 -17.15 0.50
CA ALA A 734 -3.21 -17.72 1.18
C ALA A 734 -4.52 -17.57 0.39
N GLU A 735 -4.52 -17.03 -0.83
CA GLU A 735 -5.76 -16.79 -1.59
C GLU A 735 -6.32 -18.07 -2.23
N PHE A 736 -5.47 -18.86 -2.90
CA PHE A 736 -5.90 -20.00 -3.74
C PHE A 736 -5.46 -21.35 -3.19
N CYS A 737 -4.79 -21.38 -2.04
CA CYS A 737 -4.34 -22.62 -1.45
C CYS A 737 -5.38 -23.17 -0.47
N TYR A 738 -5.46 -24.49 -0.40
CA TYR A 738 -6.21 -25.19 0.63
C TYR A 738 -5.46 -25.13 1.96
N ASN A 739 -6.14 -24.69 3.02
CA ASN A 739 -5.63 -24.69 4.39
C ASN A 739 -6.69 -25.23 5.35
N THR A 740 -6.29 -26.04 6.33
CA THR A 740 -7.20 -26.57 7.35
C THR A 740 -7.13 -25.70 8.60
N HIS A 741 -8.28 -25.16 8.97
CA HIS A 741 -8.49 -24.35 10.16
C HIS A 741 -9.10 -25.24 11.27
N SER A 742 -8.87 -24.87 12.52
CA SER A 742 -9.49 -25.55 13.65
C SER A 742 -9.70 -24.63 14.85
N VAL A 743 -10.67 -24.98 15.69
CA VAL A 743 -10.91 -24.32 16.97
C VAL A 743 -10.83 -25.34 18.09
N LYS A 744 -10.04 -25.01 19.10
CA LYS A 744 -9.93 -25.76 20.36
C LYS A 744 -10.64 -24.99 21.48
N VAL A 745 -11.25 -25.73 22.39
CA VAL A 745 -11.84 -25.20 23.62
C VAL A 745 -11.19 -25.92 24.80
N ASN A 746 -10.59 -25.17 25.72
CA ASN A 746 -9.79 -25.70 26.82
C ASN A 746 -8.66 -26.66 26.36
N GLY A 747 -8.09 -26.40 25.18
CA GLY A 747 -7.05 -27.23 24.55
C GLY A 747 -7.54 -28.44 23.78
N ASP A 748 -8.83 -28.79 23.86
CA ASP A 748 -9.43 -29.91 23.10
C ASP A 748 -9.99 -29.41 21.77
N ALA A 749 -9.56 -30.01 20.64
CA ALA A 749 -10.07 -29.68 19.31
C ALA A 749 -11.54 -30.07 19.16
N GLN A 750 -12.39 -29.10 18.81
CA GLN A 750 -13.84 -29.27 18.69
C GLN A 750 -14.31 -29.21 17.25
N TRP A 751 -13.70 -28.32 16.46
CA TRP A 751 -14.07 -28.10 15.06
C TRP A 751 -12.82 -28.05 14.19
N SER A 752 -12.93 -28.58 12.98
CA SER A 752 -11.91 -28.45 11.94
C SER A 752 -12.58 -28.45 10.57
N TRP A 753 -12.11 -27.58 9.68
CA TRP A 753 -12.63 -27.45 8.33
C TRP A 753 -11.55 -26.91 7.41
N GLU A 754 -11.78 -27.02 6.12
CA GLU A 754 -10.92 -26.50 5.08
C GLU A 754 -11.52 -25.17 4.57
N ILE A 755 -10.70 -24.13 4.46
CA ILE A 755 -11.16 -22.74 4.30
C ILE A 755 -11.45 -22.35 2.84
N MET A 756 -11.75 -23.27 1.93
CA MET A 756 -12.07 -22.91 0.54
C MET A 756 -13.57 -22.70 0.34
N ARG A 757 -13.91 -21.70 -0.49
CA ARG A 757 -15.29 -21.41 -0.87
C ARG A 757 -15.48 -21.58 -2.38
N GLU A 758 -16.53 -22.31 -2.74
CA GLU A 758 -17.02 -22.43 -4.13
C GLU A 758 -17.52 -21.06 -4.62
N CYS A 759 -16.98 -20.59 -5.75
CA CYS A 759 -17.30 -19.25 -6.27
C CYS A 759 -18.09 -19.24 -7.57
N ALA A 760 -18.10 -20.33 -8.34
CA ALA A 760 -18.74 -20.36 -9.66
C ALA A 760 -20.28 -20.37 -9.60
N ASP A 761 -20.86 -20.59 -8.41
CA ASP A 761 -22.29 -20.53 -8.14
C ASP A 761 -22.77 -19.15 -7.63
N ASN A 762 -21.87 -18.16 -7.48
CA ASN A 762 -22.20 -16.86 -6.92
C ASN A 762 -23.39 -16.20 -7.65
N ALA A 763 -24.43 -15.76 -6.92
CA ALA A 763 -25.63 -15.19 -7.52
C ALA A 763 -25.38 -13.88 -8.29
N LEU A 764 -24.31 -13.15 -7.95
CA LEU A 764 -23.88 -11.96 -8.68
C LEU A 764 -22.96 -12.34 -9.86
N TYR A 765 -23.54 -12.51 -11.04
CA TYR A 765 -22.83 -12.86 -12.27
C TYR A 765 -23.54 -12.27 -13.50
N PRO A 766 -22.86 -12.17 -14.67
CA PRO A 766 -21.42 -12.34 -14.87
C PRO A 766 -20.63 -11.18 -14.26
N GLN A 767 -19.37 -11.41 -13.89
CA GLN A 767 -18.46 -10.35 -13.45
C GLN A 767 -17.25 -10.23 -14.39
N GLY A 768 -16.66 -9.04 -14.47
CA GLY A 768 -15.61 -8.72 -15.46
C GLY A 768 -14.23 -9.37 -15.25
N GLY A 769 -14.04 -10.10 -14.16
CA GLY A 769 -12.75 -10.63 -13.73
C GLY A 769 -12.76 -12.12 -13.48
N THR A 770 -11.86 -12.60 -12.61
CA THR A 770 -11.68 -14.03 -12.34
C THR A 770 -12.59 -14.56 -11.22
N TRP A 771 -13.88 -14.21 -11.29
CA TRP A 771 -14.85 -14.38 -10.21
C TRP A 771 -15.18 -15.85 -9.88
N ILE A 772 -14.99 -16.75 -10.84
CA ILE A 772 -15.33 -18.18 -10.70
C ILE A 772 -14.33 -18.97 -9.85
N TYR A 773 -13.11 -18.48 -9.64
CA TYR A 773 -12.09 -19.27 -8.94
C TYR A 773 -12.34 -19.27 -7.44
N ASP A 774 -12.37 -20.47 -6.88
CA ASP A 774 -12.48 -20.72 -5.46
C ASP A 774 -11.34 -20.09 -4.67
N ARG A 775 -11.70 -19.48 -3.54
CA ARG A 775 -10.76 -18.72 -2.69
C ARG A 775 -10.96 -19.01 -1.22
N ALA A 776 -9.91 -18.74 -0.46
CA ALA A 776 -9.83 -19.08 0.96
C ALA A 776 -10.75 -18.22 1.84
N GLY A 777 -12.02 -18.60 1.94
CA GLY A 777 -13.04 -18.04 2.85
C GLY A 777 -13.90 -16.94 2.24
N TRP A 778 -13.76 -16.68 0.93
CA TRP A 778 -14.41 -15.57 0.25
C TRP A 778 -14.59 -15.81 -1.25
N CYS A 779 -15.46 -15.03 -1.90
CA CYS A 779 -15.59 -14.95 -3.35
C CYS A 779 -15.79 -13.48 -3.78
N PRO A 780 -15.28 -13.05 -4.96
CA PRO A 780 -15.55 -11.72 -5.49
C PRO A 780 -17.06 -11.46 -5.62
N GLY A 781 -17.53 -10.31 -5.12
CA GLY A 781 -18.96 -9.98 -5.13
C GLY A 781 -19.79 -10.80 -4.13
N ALA A 782 -19.20 -11.28 -3.05
CA ALA A 782 -19.90 -12.03 -2.01
C ALA A 782 -19.44 -11.64 -0.60
N VAL A 783 -20.28 -11.97 0.39
CA VAL A 783 -19.94 -11.85 1.82
C VAL A 783 -18.79 -12.80 2.18
N VAL A 784 -17.93 -12.43 3.12
CA VAL A 784 -16.92 -13.35 3.67
C VAL A 784 -17.57 -14.29 4.69
N ASP A 785 -17.13 -15.54 4.72
CA ASP A 785 -17.68 -16.54 5.62
C ASP A 785 -17.52 -16.14 7.09
N THR A 786 -18.64 -16.11 7.80
CA THR A 786 -18.66 -15.99 9.26
C THR A 786 -18.93 -17.38 9.84
N LYS A 787 -18.02 -17.87 10.67
CA LYS A 787 -18.21 -19.13 11.41
C LYS A 787 -18.68 -18.81 12.83
N ASP A 788 -19.85 -19.32 13.18
CA ASP A 788 -20.44 -19.24 14.51
C ASP A 788 -20.32 -20.60 15.22
N PHE A 789 -19.56 -20.64 16.32
CA PHE A 789 -19.35 -21.82 17.13
C PHE A 789 -20.09 -21.69 18.45
N GLU A 790 -21.09 -22.53 18.67
CA GLU A 790 -21.85 -22.55 19.92
C GLU A 790 -21.03 -23.24 21.02
N LEU A 791 -20.50 -22.44 21.95
CA LEU A 791 -19.60 -22.91 23.00
C LEU A 791 -20.35 -23.47 24.22
N THR A 792 -21.60 -23.04 24.44
CA THR A 792 -22.38 -23.33 25.65
C THR A 792 -22.33 -24.81 26.07
N PRO A 793 -22.55 -25.80 25.19
CA PRO A 793 -22.53 -27.21 25.59
C PRO A 793 -21.17 -27.71 26.12
N LEU A 794 -20.09 -27.00 25.79
CA LEU A 794 -18.71 -27.35 26.13
C LEU A 794 -18.22 -26.67 27.41
N VAL A 795 -18.74 -25.47 27.70
CA VAL A 795 -18.23 -24.59 28.76
C VAL A 795 -19.22 -24.35 29.90
N ALA A 796 -20.45 -24.85 29.80
CA ALA A 796 -21.50 -24.64 30.80
C ALA A 796 -21.03 -24.99 32.22
N GLY A 797 -21.16 -24.02 33.13
CA GLY A 797 -20.85 -24.17 34.56
C GLY A 797 -19.35 -24.08 34.91
N GLN A 798 -18.48 -23.69 33.98
CA GLN A 798 -17.07 -23.42 34.25
C GLN A 798 -16.88 -21.97 34.73
N ASP A 799 -15.95 -21.76 35.67
CA ASP A 799 -15.60 -20.42 36.18
C ASP A 799 -14.77 -19.61 35.15
N GLU A 800 -14.08 -20.31 34.25
CA GLU A 800 -13.25 -19.77 33.18
C GLU A 800 -13.09 -20.86 32.10
N PHE A 801 -12.99 -20.47 30.83
CA PHE A 801 -12.64 -21.35 29.71
C PHE A 801 -11.74 -20.62 28.71
N SER A 802 -10.99 -21.36 27.90
CA SER A 802 -10.19 -20.78 26.82
C SER A 802 -10.65 -21.24 25.44
N VAL A 803 -10.48 -20.37 24.45
CA VAL A 803 -10.63 -20.68 23.03
C VAL A 803 -9.33 -20.42 22.30
N ASP A 804 -8.99 -21.29 21.37
CA ASP A 804 -7.78 -21.20 20.56
C ASP A 804 -8.13 -21.52 19.10
N TYR A 805 -7.51 -20.82 18.17
CA TYR A 805 -7.75 -20.95 16.73
C TYR A 805 -6.45 -21.23 16.02
N ASP A 806 -6.35 -22.42 15.42
CA ASP A 806 -5.17 -22.84 14.68
C ASP A 806 -5.44 -22.94 13.19
N ILE A 807 -4.36 -22.85 12.43
CA ILE A 807 -4.32 -23.20 11.01
C ILE A 807 -3.27 -24.26 10.76
N THR A 808 -3.30 -24.87 9.58
CA THR A 808 -2.16 -25.66 9.12
C THR A 808 -1.03 -24.70 8.75
N TYR A 809 0.15 -24.87 9.35
CA TYR A 809 1.31 -24.01 9.05
C TYR A 809 1.61 -23.94 7.55
N ASP A 810 1.83 -22.72 7.05
CA ASP A 810 2.35 -22.45 5.71
C ASP A 810 3.34 -21.27 5.75
N PRO A 811 4.48 -21.32 5.03
CA PRO A 811 5.44 -20.22 5.01
C PRO A 811 4.93 -18.96 4.29
N ASP A 812 3.95 -19.07 3.39
CA ASP A 812 3.58 -18.04 2.43
C ASP A 812 2.15 -17.50 2.67
N GLY A 813 1.94 -16.22 2.39
CA GLY A 813 0.61 -15.57 2.48
C GLY A 813 0.21 -15.08 3.88
N ASN A 814 -1.02 -14.55 3.98
CA ASN A 814 -1.59 -14.06 5.24
C ASN A 814 -3.11 -14.25 5.32
N TYR A 815 -3.64 -14.31 6.54
CA TYR A 815 -5.08 -14.23 6.80
C TYR A 815 -5.44 -12.89 7.43
N ARG A 816 -6.50 -12.26 6.91
CA ARG A 816 -7.24 -11.24 7.66
C ARG A 816 -8.20 -11.98 8.58
N PHE A 817 -8.00 -11.82 9.89
CA PHE A 817 -8.68 -12.63 10.89
C PHE A 817 -9.32 -11.77 11.97
N GLU A 818 -10.57 -12.11 12.29
CA GLU A 818 -11.35 -11.52 13.37
C GLU A 818 -11.92 -12.63 14.27
N GLY A 819 -11.85 -12.45 15.59
CA GLY A 819 -12.40 -13.36 16.59
C GLY A 819 -13.09 -12.61 17.73
N GLN A 820 -14.32 -13.03 18.05
CA GLN A 820 -15.17 -12.38 19.04
C GLN A 820 -15.97 -13.42 19.83
N ILE A 821 -16.03 -13.28 21.16
CA ILE A 821 -16.93 -14.04 22.02
C ILE A 821 -18.14 -13.18 22.37
N VAL A 822 -19.32 -13.79 22.25
CA VAL A 822 -20.58 -13.18 22.70
C VAL A 822 -21.11 -14.00 23.87
N ALA A 823 -21.36 -13.33 24.98
CA ALA A 823 -21.98 -13.89 26.17
C ALA A 823 -23.45 -13.50 26.24
N TYR A 824 -24.30 -14.47 26.54
CA TYR A 824 -25.74 -14.33 26.59
C TYR A 824 -26.31 -14.86 27.91
N GLY A 825 -27.54 -14.45 28.23
CA GLY A 825 -28.33 -15.06 29.30
C GLY A 825 -28.96 -16.40 28.89
N GLU A 826 -29.82 -16.92 29.78
CA GLU A 826 -30.63 -18.13 29.51
C GLU A 826 -31.56 -17.95 28.30
N PRO A 827 -32.00 -19.05 27.66
CA PRO A 827 -33.04 -18.98 26.64
C PRO A 827 -34.31 -18.30 27.15
N ASN A 828 -34.83 -17.37 26.36
CA ASN A 828 -36.03 -16.62 26.72
C ASN A 828 -37.32 -17.41 26.49
N MET A 829 -37.26 -18.50 25.71
CA MET A 829 -38.41 -19.30 25.29
C MET A 829 -38.18 -20.80 25.48
N THR A 830 -39.25 -21.53 25.75
CA THR A 830 -39.29 -23.00 25.87
C THR A 830 -39.71 -23.65 24.56
N TYR A 831 -40.75 -23.13 23.90
CA TYR A 831 -41.29 -23.62 22.63
C TYR A 831 -41.44 -22.46 21.65
N ASP A 832 -40.54 -22.36 20.67
CA ASP A 832 -40.58 -21.31 19.66
C ASP A 832 -40.01 -21.83 18.33
N VAL A 833 -40.73 -21.60 17.24
CA VAL A 833 -40.28 -21.92 15.87
C VAL A 833 -40.44 -20.72 14.96
N GLU A 834 -39.32 -20.28 14.39
CA GLU A 834 -39.27 -19.09 13.55
C GLU A 834 -39.15 -19.46 12.07
N ILE A 835 -39.80 -18.69 11.19
CA ILE A 835 -39.47 -18.65 9.76
C ILE A 835 -38.33 -17.65 9.56
N SER A 836 -37.10 -18.15 9.42
CA SER A 836 -35.91 -17.31 9.30
C SER A 836 -35.72 -16.71 7.91
N GLN A 837 -36.15 -17.39 6.84
CA GLN A 837 -36.02 -16.94 5.45
C GLN A 837 -37.01 -17.69 4.54
N ILE A 838 -37.51 -17.03 3.50
CA ILE A 838 -38.18 -17.69 2.37
C ILE A 838 -37.17 -17.73 1.21
N LEU A 839 -36.72 -18.93 0.85
CA LEU A 839 -35.72 -19.11 -0.21
C LEU A 839 -36.37 -19.03 -1.58
N SER A 840 -37.54 -19.66 -1.72
CA SER A 840 -38.33 -19.62 -2.95
C SER A 840 -39.83 -19.86 -2.67
N PRO A 841 -40.75 -19.22 -3.41
CA PRO A 841 -40.50 -18.17 -4.37
C PRO A 841 -40.13 -16.86 -3.67
N SER A 842 -39.13 -16.13 -4.18
CA SER A 842 -38.71 -14.83 -3.63
C SER A 842 -38.11 -13.93 -4.71
N ASP A 843 -37.98 -12.65 -4.41
CA ASP A 843 -37.23 -11.66 -5.18
C ASP A 843 -35.86 -11.34 -4.57
N ASP A 844 -35.41 -12.17 -3.62
CA ASP A 844 -34.09 -12.03 -3.03
C ASP A 844 -33.04 -12.33 -4.11
N LYS A 845 -32.22 -11.32 -4.45
CA LYS A 845 -31.21 -11.43 -5.49
C LYS A 845 -30.16 -12.50 -5.17
N LEU A 846 -29.95 -12.84 -3.90
CA LEU A 846 -29.06 -13.93 -3.48
C LEU A 846 -29.62 -15.31 -3.84
N GLU A 847 -30.94 -15.44 -3.95
CA GLU A 847 -31.64 -16.68 -4.32
C GLU A 847 -32.04 -16.71 -5.82
N SER A 848 -31.56 -15.73 -6.61
CA SER A 848 -31.95 -15.52 -8.01
C SER A 848 -31.49 -16.62 -8.97
N ARG A 849 -30.45 -17.39 -8.62
CA ARG A 849 -29.98 -18.54 -9.42
C ARG A 849 -31.05 -19.61 -9.60
N TRP A 850 -32.01 -19.67 -8.67
CA TRP A 850 -33.10 -20.65 -8.68
C TRP A 850 -34.48 -20.01 -8.88
N ASN A 851 -34.69 -18.76 -8.46
CA ASN A 851 -35.95 -18.04 -8.65
C ASN A 851 -36.07 -17.41 -10.06
N PRO A 852 -37.27 -17.29 -10.65
CA PRO A 852 -38.57 -17.80 -10.16
C PRO A 852 -38.69 -19.32 -10.29
N ILE A 853 -39.69 -19.92 -9.63
CA ILE A 853 -39.85 -21.39 -9.54
C ILE A 853 -41.11 -21.91 -10.23
N CYS A 854 -41.02 -23.15 -10.72
CA CYS A 854 -42.17 -23.99 -11.08
C CYS A 854 -42.49 -25.02 -9.96
N GLU A 855 -41.54 -25.22 -9.06
CA GLU A 855 -41.49 -26.29 -8.06
C GLU A 855 -42.09 -25.85 -6.71
N SER A 856 -42.10 -26.76 -5.73
CA SER A 856 -42.55 -26.47 -4.37
C SER A 856 -41.78 -25.29 -3.74
N PRO A 857 -42.47 -24.34 -3.08
CA PRO A 857 -41.82 -23.34 -2.23
C PRO A 857 -40.88 -23.95 -1.20
N THR A 858 -39.77 -23.27 -0.90
CA THR A 858 -38.79 -23.69 0.11
C THR A 858 -38.55 -22.57 1.11
N VAL A 859 -38.62 -22.90 2.41
CA VAL A 859 -38.40 -21.96 3.52
C VAL A 859 -37.37 -22.50 4.50
N ARG A 860 -36.70 -21.62 5.24
CA ARG A 860 -35.79 -22.01 6.33
C ARG A 860 -36.42 -21.69 7.67
N ILE A 861 -36.51 -22.69 8.55
CA ILE A 861 -36.97 -22.51 9.93
C ILE A 861 -35.83 -22.65 10.94
N ARG A 862 -35.98 -22.03 12.11
CA ARG A 862 -35.05 -22.12 13.24
C ARG A 862 -35.80 -22.44 14.53
N ASN A 863 -35.22 -23.28 15.39
CA ASN A 863 -35.74 -23.51 16.74
C ASN A 863 -35.18 -22.47 17.72
N ASN A 864 -36.02 -21.55 18.18
CA ASN A 864 -35.67 -20.53 19.17
C ASN A 864 -36.11 -20.92 20.59
N GLY A 865 -36.71 -22.10 20.76
CA GLY A 865 -37.09 -22.65 22.06
C GLY A 865 -36.00 -23.54 22.65
N SER A 866 -35.85 -23.52 23.97
CA SER A 866 -34.90 -24.39 24.69
C SER A 866 -35.20 -25.89 24.55
N GLN A 867 -36.42 -26.28 24.16
CA GLN A 867 -36.76 -27.69 23.91
C GLN A 867 -36.44 -28.09 22.47
N LEU A 868 -35.98 -29.34 22.28
CA LEU A 868 -35.78 -29.93 20.96
C LEU A 868 -37.08 -29.87 20.13
N LEU A 869 -37.04 -29.25 18.95
CA LEU A 869 -38.19 -29.19 18.05
C LEU A 869 -38.28 -30.49 17.23
N THR A 870 -39.40 -31.18 17.36
CA THR A 870 -39.65 -32.47 16.70
C THR A 870 -40.81 -32.43 15.69
N THR A 871 -41.77 -31.53 15.89
CA THR A 871 -42.90 -31.34 14.98
C THR A 871 -43.31 -29.86 14.91
N CYS A 872 -43.77 -29.38 13.76
CA CYS A 872 -44.50 -28.11 13.64
C CYS A 872 -45.47 -28.14 12.44
N GLN A 873 -46.41 -27.21 12.40
CA GLN A 873 -47.45 -27.13 11.38
C GLN A 873 -47.34 -25.84 10.57
N PHE A 874 -47.30 -25.99 9.25
CA PHE A 874 -47.29 -24.91 8.28
C PHE A 874 -48.68 -24.64 7.70
N SER A 875 -48.97 -23.37 7.41
CA SER A 875 -50.05 -22.88 6.56
C SER A 875 -49.47 -21.89 5.56
N TYR A 876 -49.66 -22.12 4.27
CA TYR A 876 -49.01 -21.32 3.22
C TYR A 876 -49.88 -21.23 1.96
N GLY A 877 -49.58 -20.24 1.12
CA GLY A 877 -50.24 -20.08 -0.16
C GLY A 877 -49.85 -18.80 -0.86
N ILE A 878 -50.36 -18.64 -2.07
CA ILE A 878 -50.12 -17.46 -2.91
C ILE A 878 -51.36 -16.60 -2.90
N GLU A 879 -51.19 -15.28 -2.94
CA GLU A 879 -52.31 -14.35 -2.98
C GLU A 879 -53.27 -14.69 -4.14
N GLY A 880 -54.54 -14.97 -3.81
CA GLY A 880 -55.56 -15.40 -4.77
C GLY A 880 -55.62 -16.90 -5.09
N GLY A 881 -54.65 -17.69 -4.63
CA GLY A 881 -54.60 -19.15 -4.75
C GLY A 881 -55.22 -19.91 -3.57
N ALA A 882 -55.12 -21.24 -3.56
CA ALA A 882 -55.55 -22.07 -2.44
C ALA A 882 -54.52 -22.07 -1.29
N THR A 883 -54.99 -22.02 -0.04
CA THR A 883 -54.13 -22.25 1.12
C THR A 883 -53.87 -23.75 1.30
N ALA A 884 -52.60 -24.12 1.43
CA ALA A 884 -52.12 -25.47 1.74
C ALA A 884 -51.61 -25.56 3.18
N THR A 885 -51.53 -26.80 3.71
CA THR A 885 -51.00 -27.07 5.04
C THR A 885 -50.04 -28.25 5.00
N TYR A 886 -48.95 -28.18 5.77
CA TYR A 886 -47.94 -29.23 5.85
C TYR A 886 -47.50 -29.45 7.30
N GLU A 887 -47.29 -30.70 7.71
CA GLU A 887 -46.72 -31.03 9.01
C GLU A 887 -45.27 -31.45 8.81
N TRP A 888 -44.35 -30.72 9.42
CA TRP A 888 -42.94 -31.05 9.42
C TRP A 888 -42.61 -31.90 10.64
N THR A 889 -41.73 -32.89 10.46
CA THR A 889 -41.19 -33.71 11.54
C THR A 889 -39.67 -33.81 11.42
N GLY A 890 -38.94 -33.67 12.52
CA GLY A 890 -37.49 -33.75 12.53
C GLY A 890 -36.90 -33.76 13.94
N ASN A 891 -35.65 -33.32 14.09
CA ASN A 891 -35.01 -33.07 15.37
C ASN A 891 -34.10 -31.83 15.20
N LEU A 892 -34.52 -30.69 15.75
CA LEU A 892 -33.82 -29.42 15.61
C LEU A 892 -33.50 -28.86 16.99
N ALA A 893 -32.24 -28.85 17.39
CA ALA A 893 -31.81 -28.34 18.69
C ALA A 893 -31.95 -26.81 18.78
N PHE A 894 -31.79 -26.25 19.98
CA PHE A 894 -31.87 -24.81 20.18
C PHE A 894 -30.87 -24.07 19.27
N LEU A 895 -31.37 -23.06 18.55
CA LEU A 895 -30.69 -22.25 17.53
C LEU A 895 -30.26 -22.98 16.24
N GLU A 896 -30.56 -24.27 16.09
CA GLU A 896 -30.36 -24.96 14.83
C GLU A 896 -31.44 -24.57 13.80
N SER A 897 -31.08 -24.62 12.52
CA SER A 897 -31.96 -24.30 11.39
C SER A 897 -32.03 -25.44 10.37
N VAL A 898 -33.15 -25.52 9.64
CA VAL A 898 -33.35 -26.51 8.55
C VAL A 898 -34.18 -25.90 7.42
N GLU A 899 -33.91 -26.33 6.19
CA GLU A 899 -34.71 -25.98 5.01
C GLU A 899 -35.85 -26.98 4.84
N VAL A 900 -37.04 -26.47 4.53
CA VAL A 900 -38.28 -27.22 4.42
C VAL A 900 -38.91 -26.92 3.08
N GLU A 901 -39.00 -27.94 2.23
CA GLU A 901 -39.79 -27.92 1.02
C GLU A 901 -41.29 -28.06 1.37
N LEU A 902 -42.12 -27.16 0.86
CA LEU A 902 -43.55 -27.07 1.15
C LEU A 902 -44.34 -27.48 -0.09
N PRO A 903 -44.88 -28.72 -0.15
CA PRO A 903 -45.58 -29.20 -1.33
C PRO A 903 -46.73 -28.27 -1.74
N TYR A 904 -46.67 -27.74 -2.96
CA TYR A 904 -47.67 -26.78 -3.45
C TYR A 904 -47.95 -27.03 -4.94
N ASP A 905 -49.15 -27.54 -5.23
CA ASP A 905 -49.61 -27.87 -6.59
C ASP A 905 -50.84 -27.00 -6.91
N ASP A 906 -50.62 -25.69 -7.06
CA ASP A 906 -51.64 -24.72 -7.45
C ASP A 906 -51.12 -23.87 -8.63
N PRO A 907 -51.86 -23.80 -9.76
CA PRO A 907 -51.44 -23.04 -10.93
C PRO A 907 -51.17 -21.56 -10.66
N SER A 908 -51.69 -20.97 -9.58
CA SER A 908 -51.40 -19.58 -9.20
C SER A 908 -49.91 -19.28 -8.98
N LEU A 909 -49.08 -20.31 -8.78
CA LEU A 909 -47.62 -20.19 -8.67
C LEU A 909 -46.96 -19.78 -9.99
N TYR A 910 -47.44 -20.30 -11.11
CA TYR A 910 -46.76 -20.15 -12.41
C TYR A 910 -47.66 -19.65 -13.55
N GLU A 911 -48.99 -19.74 -13.45
CA GLU A 911 -49.94 -19.18 -14.42
C GLU A 911 -50.28 -17.73 -14.07
N GLY A 912 -49.94 -16.79 -14.98
CA GLY A 912 -50.30 -15.39 -14.83
C GLY A 912 -49.38 -14.45 -15.62
N ASN A 913 -49.46 -13.16 -15.33
CA ASN A 913 -48.53 -12.16 -15.87
C ASN A 913 -47.21 -12.26 -15.10
N ASP A 914 -46.09 -12.36 -15.82
CA ASP A 914 -44.72 -12.39 -15.30
C ASP A 914 -44.19 -11.01 -14.89
N GLU A 915 -44.84 -9.93 -15.32
CA GLU A 915 -44.54 -8.56 -14.84
C GLU A 915 -45.30 -8.19 -13.54
N GLU A 916 -46.26 -9.01 -13.12
CA GLU A 916 -47.05 -8.75 -11.91
C GLU A 916 -46.31 -9.23 -10.66
N TRP A 917 -46.26 -8.39 -9.64
CA TRP A 917 -45.80 -8.79 -8.30
C TRP A 917 -46.90 -9.55 -7.57
N VAL A 918 -46.53 -10.71 -7.03
CA VAL A 918 -47.44 -11.58 -6.27
C VAL A 918 -46.81 -11.87 -4.91
N LEU A 919 -47.64 -12.04 -3.88
CA LEU A 919 -47.19 -12.39 -2.54
C LEU A 919 -47.32 -13.90 -2.29
N PHE A 920 -46.24 -14.52 -1.82
CA PHE A 920 -46.29 -15.81 -1.14
C PHE A 920 -46.31 -15.55 0.37
N GLU A 921 -47.26 -16.17 1.06
CA GLU A 921 -47.40 -16.08 2.51
C GLU A 921 -47.22 -17.47 3.13
N VAL A 922 -46.47 -17.51 4.24
CA VAL A 922 -46.24 -18.74 5.01
C VAL A 922 -46.30 -18.43 6.50
N GLU A 923 -46.90 -19.35 7.25
CA GLU A 923 -47.00 -19.31 8.70
C GLU A 923 -46.65 -20.68 9.27
N VAL A 924 -45.84 -20.73 10.33
CA VAL A 924 -45.46 -21.93 11.09
C VAL A 924 -45.94 -21.82 12.52
N ASN A 925 -46.47 -22.89 13.10
CA ASN A 925 -47.00 -22.89 14.46
C ASN A 925 -46.89 -24.29 15.10
N GLN A 926 -47.37 -24.40 16.34
CA GLN A 926 -47.49 -25.65 17.08
C GLN A 926 -46.17 -26.42 17.26
N PRO A 927 -45.08 -25.76 17.73
CA PRO A 927 -43.84 -26.44 18.04
C PRO A 927 -44.08 -27.55 19.07
N ASN A 928 -43.86 -28.81 18.70
CA ASN A 928 -44.18 -29.99 19.51
C ASN A 928 -45.64 -30.08 19.98
N GLY A 929 -46.58 -29.48 19.23
CA GLY A 929 -47.99 -29.39 19.61
C GLY A 929 -48.28 -28.40 20.76
N MET A 930 -47.31 -27.58 21.15
CA MET A 930 -47.43 -26.55 22.18
C MET A 930 -47.78 -25.18 21.56
N VAL A 931 -48.13 -24.22 22.42
CA VAL A 931 -48.30 -22.82 21.98
C VAL A 931 -46.93 -22.22 21.78
N ASP A 932 -46.74 -21.59 20.62
CA ASP A 932 -45.54 -20.85 20.29
C ASP A 932 -45.47 -19.54 21.10
N GLU A 933 -44.31 -19.26 21.69
CA GLU A 933 -44.12 -18.18 22.66
C GLU A 933 -43.75 -16.82 22.01
N GLU A 934 -43.28 -16.78 20.76
CA GLU A 934 -43.03 -15.56 20.00
C GLU A 934 -43.78 -15.54 18.64
N PRO A 935 -45.12 -15.37 18.66
CA PRO A 935 -45.94 -15.48 17.46
C PRO A 935 -45.66 -14.43 16.37
N ARG A 936 -44.83 -13.41 16.64
CA ARG A 936 -44.40 -12.41 15.65
C ARG A 936 -43.38 -12.97 14.66
N ASN A 937 -42.70 -14.08 14.96
CA ASN A 937 -41.70 -14.70 14.08
C ASN A 937 -42.24 -15.93 13.32
N ASN A 938 -43.51 -16.28 13.57
CA ASN A 938 -44.21 -17.41 12.96
C ASN A 938 -44.62 -17.17 11.51
N LYS A 939 -44.78 -15.90 11.10
CA LYS A 939 -45.29 -15.53 9.77
C LYS A 939 -44.24 -14.76 8.98
N ALA A 940 -44.06 -15.16 7.72
CA ALA A 940 -43.24 -14.44 6.75
C ALA A 940 -43.97 -14.33 5.40
N SER A 941 -43.54 -13.37 4.59
CA SER A 941 -44.04 -13.22 3.22
C SER A 941 -42.93 -12.72 2.30
N SER A 942 -42.91 -13.22 1.07
CA SER A 942 -42.01 -12.79 0.01
C SER A 942 -42.83 -12.34 -1.19
N ARG A 943 -42.34 -11.31 -1.89
CA ARG A 943 -42.86 -10.95 -3.21
C ARG A 943 -42.06 -11.73 -4.25
N PHE A 944 -42.69 -12.04 -5.38
CA PHE A 944 -42.01 -12.67 -6.51
C PHE A 944 -42.76 -12.37 -7.81
N HIS A 945 -42.07 -12.59 -8.93
CA HIS A 945 -42.66 -12.63 -10.25
C HIS A 945 -42.91 -14.07 -10.67
N ARG A 946 -44.04 -14.34 -11.33
CA ARG A 946 -44.29 -15.65 -11.93
C ARG A 946 -43.29 -15.91 -13.06
N VAL A 947 -43.10 -17.17 -13.38
CA VAL A 947 -42.27 -17.56 -14.52
C VAL A 947 -42.82 -16.96 -15.84
N PRO A 948 -41.95 -16.65 -16.82
CA PRO A 948 -42.41 -16.12 -18.11
C PRO A 948 -43.32 -17.10 -18.84
N THR A 949 -44.39 -16.57 -19.44
CA THR A 949 -45.29 -17.36 -20.29
C THR A 949 -44.80 -17.37 -21.74
N TRP A 950 -44.36 -18.54 -22.22
CA TRP A 950 -43.89 -18.73 -23.58
C TRP A 950 -44.97 -19.32 -24.47
N SER A 951 -45.32 -18.58 -25.53
CA SER A 951 -46.30 -19.00 -26.54
C SER A 951 -45.94 -18.48 -27.94
N TYR A 952 -46.66 -18.97 -28.94
CA TYR A 952 -46.57 -18.48 -30.32
C TYR A 952 -47.79 -17.62 -30.68
N PRO A 953 -47.60 -16.34 -31.04
CA PRO A 953 -48.71 -15.40 -31.23
C PRO A 953 -49.54 -15.67 -32.50
N ASP A 954 -48.91 -16.11 -33.60
CA ASP A 954 -49.55 -16.19 -34.92
C ASP A 954 -49.83 -17.62 -35.42
N LEU A 955 -49.30 -18.63 -34.73
CA LEU A 955 -49.44 -20.05 -35.06
C LEU A 955 -49.21 -20.87 -33.79
N ASP A 956 -50.23 -21.54 -33.27
CA ASP A 956 -50.05 -22.46 -32.13
C ASP A 956 -49.08 -23.58 -32.54
N ASP A 957 -47.86 -23.52 -32.03
CA ASP A 957 -46.76 -24.44 -32.29
C ASP A 957 -46.20 -24.84 -30.92
N ASN A 958 -46.09 -26.13 -30.67
CA ASN A 958 -45.67 -26.61 -29.38
C ASN A 958 -44.20 -27.03 -29.34
N ARG A 959 -43.45 -26.67 -30.38
CA ARG A 959 -42.05 -27.02 -30.49
C ARG A 959 -41.15 -25.91 -29.94
N VAL A 960 -40.05 -26.30 -29.31
CA VAL A 960 -38.94 -25.43 -28.93
C VAL A 960 -37.65 -25.97 -29.56
N ILE A 961 -36.79 -25.08 -30.06
CA ILE A 961 -35.48 -25.45 -30.57
C ILE A 961 -34.43 -25.06 -29.53
N ILE A 962 -33.75 -26.07 -28.98
CA ILE A 962 -32.57 -25.88 -28.13
C ILE A 962 -31.37 -25.79 -29.06
N TRP A 963 -30.72 -24.63 -29.04
CA TRP A 963 -29.61 -24.29 -29.92
C TRP A 963 -28.34 -24.10 -29.10
N THR A 964 -27.49 -25.13 -29.06
CA THR A 964 -26.25 -25.11 -28.29
C THR A 964 -25.05 -25.15 -29.22
N LYS A 965 -24.16 -24.15 -29.12
CA LYS A 965 -22.84 -24.16 -29.73
C LYS A 965 -21.83 -24.42 -28.61
N THR A 966 -21.06 -25.48 -28.72
CA THR A 966 -20.01 -25.80 -27.74
C THR A 966 -18.74 -24.99 -28.00
N ASN A 967 -17.92 -24.82 -26.97
CA ASN A 967 -16.56 -24.29 -27.03
C ASN A 967 -15.56 -25.41 -27.44
N GLN A 968 -14.26 -25.25 -27.16
CA GLN A 968 -13.22 -26.27 -27.42
C GLN A 968 -13.33 -27.50 -26.51
N VAL A 969 -13.94 -27.36 -25.35
CA VAL A 969 -14.02 -28.39 -24.30
C VAL A 969 -15.47 -28.85 -24.13
N ALA A 970 -16.10 -29.17 -25.26
CA ALA A 970 -17.53 -29.46 -25.36
C ALA A 970 -18.13 -30.43 -24.33
N TRP A 971 -17.32 -31.36 -23.80
CA TRP A 971 -17.77 -32.38 -22.87
C TRP A 971 -18.10 -31.84 -21.48
N GLU A 972 -17.73 -30.59 -21.17
CA GLU A 972 -18.08 -29.93 -19.91
C GLU A 972 -19.53 -29.48 -19.89
N THR A 973 -20.03 -29.00 -21.04
CA THR A 973 -21.39 -28.55 -21.19
C THR A 973 -22.39 -29.71 -21.28
N SER A 974 -23.43 -29.64 -20.45
CA SER A 974 -24.65 -30.44 -20.58
C SER A 974 -25.90 -29.58 -20.35
N VAL A 975 -27.05 -30.07 -20.79
CA VAL A 975 -28.34 -29.41 -20.59
C VAL A 975 -29.40 -30.41 -20.15
N GLU A 976 -30.37 -29.93 -19.37
CA GLU A 976 -31.53 -30.70 -18.94
C GLU A 976 -32.80 -29.86 -18.92
N LEU A 977 -33.94 -30.55 -19.03
CA LEU A 977 -35.28 -30.00 -18.96
C LEU A 977 -36.10 -30.83 -17.96
N LEU A 978 -36.59 -30.19 -16.91
CA LEU A 978 -37.43 -30.77 -15.87
C LEU A 978 -38.87 -30.25 -16.00
N ASP A 979 -39.86 -31.05 -15.62
CA ASP A 979 -41.25 -30.60 -15.44
C ASP A 979 -41.48 -30.02 -14.03
N ALA A 980 -42.67 -29.46 -13.79
CA ALA A 980 -43.05 -28.86 -12.51
C ALA A 980 -42.99 -29.83 -11.30
N GLN A 981 -43.02 -31.14 -11.54
CA GLN A 981 -42.91 -32.17 -10.49
C GLN A 981 -41.45 -32.63 -10.30
N GLY A 982 -40.49 -31.98 -10.97
CA GLY A 982 -39.07 -32.32 -10.92
C GLY A 982 -38.69 -33.56 -11.73
N ASN A 983 -39.56 -34.06 -12.61
CA ASN A 983 -39.22 -35.20 -13.46
C ASN A 983 -38.39 -34.75 -14.66
N LEU A 984 -37.40 -35.57 -15.03
CA LEU A 984 -36.60 -35.35 -16.22
C LEU A 984 -37.40 -35.59 -17.50
N VAL A 985 -37.61 -34.53 -18.27
CA VAL A 985 -38.28 -34.55 -19.59
C VAL A 985 -37.28 -34.82 -20.70
N TRP A 986 -36.10 -34.18 -20.64
CA TRP A 986 -35.05 -34.33 -21.65
C TRP A 986 -33.68 -33.91 -21.11
N GLU A 987 -32.60 -34.55 -21.57
CA GLU A 987 -31.22 -34.17 -21.26
C GLU A 987 -30.29 -34.37 -22.47
N ARG A 988 -29.18 -33.64 -22.51
CA ARG A 988 -28.16 -33.74 -23.56
C ARG A 988 -26.78 -33.33 -23.07
N GLY A 989 -25.79 -34.19 -23.32
CA GLY A 989 -24.37 -33.83 -23.30
C GLY A 989 -23.79 -33.68 -24.71
N TYR A 990 -22.68 -32.94 -24.82
CA TYR A 990 -22.10 -32.61 -26.13
C TYR A 990 -20.66 -33.13 -26.28
N PRO A 991 -20.40 -34.14 -27.13
CA PRO A 991 -19.06 -34.74 -27.21
C PRO A 991 -18.11 -34.06 -28.21
N THR A 992 -18.58 -33.09 -29.00
CA THR A 992 -17.83 -32.54 -30.14
C THR A 992 -17.59 -31.04 -29.97
N ALA A 993 -16.33 -30.64 -29.90
CA ALA A 993 -15.86 -29.25 -29.85
C ALA A 993 -16.38 -28.38 -31.02
N ASN A 994 -16.55 -27.08 -30.77
CA ASN A 994 -16.98 -26.04 -31.73
C ASN A 994 -18.16 -26.43 -32.63
N THR A 995 -19.04 -27.30 -32.13
CA THR A 995 -20.13 -27.85 -32.92
C THR A 995 -21.44 -27.24 -32.46
N THR A 996 -22.29 -26.97 -33.43
CA THR A 996 -23.60 -26.38 -33.21
C THR A 996 -24.67 -27.47 -33.30
N PHE A 997 -25.29 -27.78 -32.18
CA PHE A 997 -26.38 -28.74 -32.04
C PHE A 997 -27.73 -28.01 -32.05
N LYS A 998 -28.73 -28.61 -32.69
CA LYS A 998 -30.07 -28.04 -32.86
C LYS A 998 -31.09 -29.13 -32.56
N ASP A 999 -31.49 -29.22 -31.31
CA ASP A 999 -32.44 -30.22 -30.84
C ASP A 999 -33.83 -29.58 -30.83
N THR A 1000 -34.83 -30.25 -31.42
CA THR A 1000 -36.21 -29.74 -31.47
C THR A 1000 -37.09 -30.63 -30.60
N LEU A 1001 -37.68 -30.06 -29.55
CA LEU A 1001 -38.56 -30.76 -28.62
C LEU A 1001 -40.00 -30.28 -28.82
N SER A 1002 -40.97 -31.18 -28.67
CA SER A 1002 -42.40 -30.82 -28.60
C SER A 1002 -42.84 -30.88 -27.14
N LEU A 1003 -43.24 -29.74 -26.58
CA LEU A 1003 -43.67 -29.62 -25.18
C LEU A 1003 -45.20 -29.61 -25.09
N ASN A 1004 -45.75 -30.19 -24.04
CA ASN A 1004 -47.16 -30.00 -23.70
C ASN A 1004 -47.32 -28.73 -22.86
N GLN A 1005 -48.55 -28.22 -22.72
CA GLN A 1005 -48.80 -27.12 -21.80
C GLN A 1005 -48.37 -27.50 -20.38
N GLY A 1006 -47.57 -26.64 -19.73
CA GLY A 1006 -47.07 -26.88 -18.38
C GLY A 1006 -45.91 -25.96 -18.01
N CYS A 1007 -45.51 -26.02 -16.73
CA CYS A 1007 -44.32 -25.33 -16.23
C CYS A 1007 -43.10 -26.26 -16.35
N TYR A 1008 -41.97 -25.71 -16.81
CA TYR A 1008 -40.72 -26.44 -17.00
C TYR A 1008 -39.54 -25.61 -16.52
N ARG A 1009 -38.45 -26.29 -16.15
CA ARG A 1009 -37.13 -25.67 -15.89
C ARG A 1009 -36.11 -26.22 -16.85
N PHE A 1010 -35.41 -25.32 -17.56
CA PHE A 1010 -34.27 -25.66 -18.39
C PHE A 1010 -32.98 -25.22 -17.73
N THR A 1011 -32.01 -26.12 -17.61
CA THR A 1011 -30.72 -25.86 -16.97
C THR A 1011 -29.59 -26.15 -17.94
N VAL A 1012 -28.62 -25.24 -18.03
CA VAL A 1012 -27.31 -25.46 -18.66
C VAL A 1012 -26.31 -25.67 -17.53
N ASN A 1013 -25.60 -26.78 -17.55
CA ASN A 1013 -24.57 -27.12 -16.59
C ASN A 1013 -23.22 -27.13 -17.30
N ASP A 1014 -22.20 -26.65 -16.60
CA ASP A 1014 -20.81 -26.79 -16.99
C ASP A 1014 -20.01 -27.38 -15.82
N VAL A 1015 -19.24 -28.44 -16.08
CA VAL A 1015 -18.49 -29.15 -15.02
C VAL A 1015 -17.06 -28.63 -14.83
N GLY A 1016 -16.63 -27.68 -15.66
CA GLY A 1016 -15.37 -26.94 -15.51
C GLY A 1016 -15.53 -25.65 -14.70
N ASP A 1017 -16.77 -25.31 -14.29
CA ASP A 1017 -17.12 -24.14 -13.48
C ASP A 1017 -16.82 -22.78 -14.13
N ASP A 1018 -16.59 -22.76 -15.45
CA ASP A 1018 -16.28 -21.57 -16.26
C ASP A 1018 -17.35 -21.28 -17.35
N GLY A 1019 -18.44 -22.03 -17.32
CA GLY A 1019 -19.56 -21.86 -18.22
C GLY A 1019 -19.21 -22.14 -19.68
N GLN A 1020 -19.88 -21.46 -20.60
CA GLN A 1020 -19.68 -21.70 -22.04
C GLN A 1020 -18.70 -20.71 -22.68
N SER A 1021 -18.34 -19.63 -22.00
CA SER A 1021 -17.42 -18.61 -22.52
C SER A 1021 -16.83 -17.78 -21.40
N PHE A 1022 -15.71 -18.20 -20.85
CA PHE A 1022 -14.93 -17.43 -19.88
C PHE A 1022 -13.67 -16.84 -20.50
N TRP A 1023 -13.39 -15.56 -20.22
CA TRP A 1023 -12.34 -14.82 -20.92
C TRP A 1023 -10.92 -15.21 -20.49
N ALA A 1024 -10.75 -15.70 -19.26
CA ALA A 1024 -9.44 -15.97 -18.66
C ALA A 1024 -8.91 -17.39 -18.91
N ASN A 1025 -9.60 -18.18 -19.73
CA ASN A 1025 -9.16 -19.52 -20.17
C ASN A 1025 -8.94 -19.56 -21.70
N SER A 1026 -8.65 -20.75 -22.24
CA SER A 1026 -8.42 -20.97 -23.67
C SER A 1026 -9.51 -21.76 -24.38
N ASP A 1027 -10.69 -21.92 -23.77
CA ASP A 1027 -11.72 -22.83 -24.26
C ASP A 1027 -12.54 -22.20 -25.39
N GLY A 1028 -12.49 -20.88 -25.49
CA GLY A 1028 -13.20 -20.11 -26.51
C GLY A 1028 -14.71 -20.06 -26.24
N SER A 1029 -15.47 -19.52 -27.20
CA SER A 1029 -16.86 -19.15 -26.94
C SER A 1029 -17.90 -20.14 -27.49
N GLY A 1030 -18.71 -20.66 -26.57
CA GLY A 1030 -19.98 -21.35 -26.79
C GLY A 1030 -21.20 -20.47 -26.54
N TYR A 1031 -22.39 -21.04 -26.66
CA TYR A 1031 -23.67 -20.46 -26.21
C TYR A 1031 -24.80 -21.50 -26.21
N THR A 1032 -25.83 -21.28 -25.39
CA THR A 1032 -27.12 -21.98 -25.45
C THR A 1032 -28.26 -20.97 -25.64
N ARG A 1033 -29.23 -21.31 -26.50
CA ARG A 1033 -30.42 -20.48 -26.76
C ARG A 1033 -31.66 -21.35 -26.90
N LEU A 1034 -32.78 -20.91 -26.37
CA LEU A 1034 -34.08 -21.51 -26.65
C LEU A 1034 -34.80 -20.67 -27.70
N LYS A 1035 -35.19 -21.29 -28.81
CA LYS A 1035 -35.78 -20.57 -29.94
C LYS A 1035 -37.17 -21.04 -30.30
N LYS A 1036 -37.87 -20.12 -30.97
CA LYS A 1036 -39.07 -20.38 -31.73
C LYS A 1036 -38.72 -21.12 -33.03
N VAL A 1037 -39.57 -22.04 -33.49
CA VAL A 1037 -39.43 -22.72 -34.79
C VAL A 1037 -39.55 -21.72 -35.95
N ALA A 1038 -40.43 -20.72 -35.79
CA ALA A 1038 -40.55 -19.56 -36.64
C ALA A 1038 -40.67 -18.31 -35.75
N GLY A 1039 -39.62 -17.48 -35.74
CA GLY A 1039 -39.48 -16.36 -34.82
C GLY A 1039 -38.08 -16.33 -34.20
N GLY A 1040 -37.76 -15.28 -33.44
CA GLY A 1040 -36.47 -15.13 -32.76
C GLY A 1040 -36.24 -16.14 -31.63
N ASN A 1041 -35.61 -15.69 -30.55
CA ASN A 1041 -35.36 -16.51 -29.38
C ASN A 1041 -36.48 -16.31 -28.35
N PHE A 1042 -36.77 -17.34 -27.56
CA PHE A 1042 -37.44 -17.16 -26.28
C PHE A 1042 -36.47 -16.54 -25.28
N ILE A 1043 -35.25 -17.11 -25.19
CA ILE A 1043 -34.18 -16.62 -24.32
C ILE A 1043 -32.79 -16.89 -24.93
N ASN A 1044 -31.83 -16.02 -24.63
CA ASN A 1044 -30.41 -16.26 -24.77
C ASN A 1044 -29.83 -16.38 -23.37
N PHE A 1045 -29.13 -17.48 -23.07
CA PHE A 1045 -28.42 -17.58 -21.80
C PHE A 1045 -27.12 -16.78 -21.88
N GLU A 1046 -26.78 -16.11 -20.78
CA GLU A 1046 -25.43 -15.57 -20.56
C GLU A 1046 -24.46 -16.74 -20.57
N PRO A 1047 -23.41 -16.76 -21.41
CA PRO A 1047 -22.45 -17.85 -21.44
C PRO A 1047 -21.37 -17.80 -20.34
N ASP A 1048 -21.12 -16.66 -19.68
CA ASP A 1048 -20.23 -16.55 -18.50
C ASP A 1048 -21.04 -16.73 -17.22
N PHE A 1049 -21.46 -17.97 -16.94
CA PHE A 1049 -22.34 -18.30 -15.80
C PHE A 1049 -21.67 -19.13 -14.72
N GLY A 1050 -20.38 -19.44 -14.88
CA GLY A 1050 -19.68 -20.40 -14.03
C GLY A 1050 -20.29 -21.80 -14.12
N ARG A 1051 -20.75 -22.33 -12.99
CA ARG A 1051 -21.19 -23.74 -12.87
C ARG A 1051 -22.51 -24.07 -13.58
N TYR A 1052 -23.53 -23.23 -13.42
CA TYR A 1052 -24.82 -23.45 -14.08
C TYR A 1052 -25.64 -22.17 -14.27
N ILE A 1053 -26.54 -22.21 -15.25
CA ILE A 1053 -27.59 -21.21 -15.44
C ILE A 1053 -28.92 -21.90 -15.71
N SER A 1054 -29.99 -21.45 -15.04
CA SER A 1054 -31.31 -22.07 -15.15
C SER A 1054 -32.41 -21.05 -15.48
N GLN A 1055 -33.46 -21.49 -16.18
CA GLN A 1055 -34.66 -20.69 -16.46
C GLN A 1055 -35.90 -21.56 -16.32
N ALA A 1056 -36.77 -21.19 -15.39
CA ALA A 1056 -38.13 -21.69 -15.31
C ALA A 1056 -39.06 -20.91 -16.26
N PHE A 1057 -40.04 -21.57 -16.88
CA PHE A 1057 -41.01 -20.94 -17.79
C PHE A 1057 -42.31 -21.75 -17.85
N PHE A 1058 -43.43 -21.06 -18.08
CA PHE A 1058 -44.70 -21.69 -18.39
C PHE A 1058 -44.89 -21.75 -19.91
N PHE A 1059 -44.96 -22.96 -20.47
CA PHE A 1059 -45.17 -23.15 -21.90
C PHE A 1059 -46.67 -23.27 -22.20
N GLN A 1060 -47.22 -22.31 -22.95
CA GLN A 1060 -48.64 -22.24 -23.26
C GLN A 1060 -48.92 -22.69 -24.71
N THR A 1061 -49.71 -23.75 -24.86
CA THR A 1061 -50.14 -24.28 -26.15
C THR A 1061 -51.47 -25.02 -26.02
N ASN A 1062 -52.31 -25.04 -27.06
CA ASN A 1062 -53.51 -25.89 -27.09
C ASN A 1062 -53.24 -27.25 -27.77
N LEU A 1063 -52.00 -27.50 -28.21
CA LEU A 1063 -51.59 -28.75 -28.81
C LEU A 1063 -51.22 -29.76 -27.72
N VAL A 1064 -51.69 -30.99 -27.90
CA VAL A 1064 -51.32 -32.12 -27.04
C VAL A 1064 -50.52 -33.09 -27.87
N THR A 1065 -49.24 -33.27 -27.52
CA THR A 1065 -48.40 -34.32 -28.09
C THR A 1065 -48.76 -35.64 -27.40
N VAL A 1066 -49.17 -36.63 -28.20
CA VAL A 1066 -49.41 -37.99 -27.70
C VAL A 1066 -48.07 -38.72 -27.72
N GLU A 1067 -47.50 -39.00 -26.54
CA GLU A 1067 -46.35 -39.86 -26.27
C GLU A 1067 -45.50 -40.19 -27.52
N GLU A 1068 -44.72 -39.22 -27.99
CA GLU A 1068 -43.43 -39.57 -28.55
C GLU A 1068 -42.53 -39.63 -27.32
N GLU A 1069 -42.07 -40.83 -26.93
CA GLU A 1069 -40.94 -40.94 -26.00
C GLU A 1069 -39.85 -40.05 -26.59
N LEU A 1070 -39.71 -38.83 -26.06
CA LEU A 1070 -38.53 -38.02 -26.31
C LEU A 1070 -37.37 -38.97 -26.03
N PRO A 1071 -36.32 -39.03 -26.87
CA PRO A 1071 -35.19 -39.88 -26.59
C PRO A 1071 -34.51 -39.37 -25.31
N ILE A 1072 -35.03 -39.80 -24.16
CA ILE A 1072 -34.31 -39.97 -22.91
C ILE A 1072 -33.12 -40.81 -23.35
N SER A 1073 -31.92 -40.42 -22.93
CA SER A 1073 -30.76 -41.28 -23.14
C SER A 1073 -31.18 -42.70 -22.74
N PRO A 1074 -31.19 -43.70 -23.64
CA PRO A 1074 -31.76 -45.01 -23.36
C PRO A 1074 -30.88 -45.79 -22.38
N VAL A 1075 -29.94 -45.11 -21.73
CA VAL A 1075 -28.98 -45.59 -20.76
C VAL A 1075 -28.87 -44.52 -19.66
N SER A 1076 -28.97 -44.93 -18.40
CA SER A 1076 -28.89 -44.04 -17.25
C SER A 1076 -27.95 -44.61 -16.19
N MET A 1077 -27.34 -43.74 -15.39
CA MET A 1077 -26.49 -44.10 -14.26
C MET A 1077 -26.95 -43.33 -13.02
N VAL A 1078 -27.46 -44.05 -12.02
CA VAL A 1078 -27.89 -43.50 -10.73
C VAL A 1078 -26.98 -44.07 -9.65
N VAL A 1079 -26.47 -43.21 -8.78
CA VAL A 1079 -25.55 -43.60 -7.70
C VAL A 1079 -26.13 -43.23 -6.35
N PHE A 1080 -26.15 -44.17 -5.41
CA PHE A 1080 -26.71 -43.97 -4.08
C PHE A 1080 -26.06 -44.87 -3.00
N PRO A 1081 -26.02 -44.43 -1.73
CA PRO A 1081 -26.27 -43.05 -1.30
C PRO A 1081 -25.19 -42.11 -1.86
N ASN A 1082 -25.55 -40.85 -2.08
CA ASN A 1082 -24.63 -39.81 -2.53
C ASN A 1082 -25.11 -38.48 -1.93
N PRO A 1083 -24.53 -38.03 -0.80
CA PRO A 1083 -23.24 -38.45 -0.22
C PRO A 1083 -23.19 -39.85 0.43
N SER A 1084 -21.99 -40.40 0.65
CA SER A 1084 -21.74 -41.72 1.29
C SER A 1084 -20.41 -41.76 2.06
N ASP A 1085 -20.26 -42.65 3.05
CA ASP A 1085 -19.00 -42.88 3.80
C ASP A 1085 -17.90 -43.61 2.97
N GLY A 1086 -18.10 -43.73 1.65
CA GLY A 1086 -17.13 -44.31 0.71
C GLY A 1086 -17.61 -45.55 -0.06
N VAL A 1087 -18.77 -46.12 0.26
CA VAL A 1087 -19.35 -47.25 -0.51
C VAL A 1087 -20.58 -46.79 -1.28
N PHE A 1088 -20.52 -46.89 -2.60
CA PHE A 1088 -21.58 -46.45 -3.51
C PHE A 1088 -22.23 -47.65 -4.22
N GLN A 1089 -23.55 -47.63 -4.35
CA GLN A 1089 -24.30 -48.53 -5.23
C GLN A 1089 -24.64 -47.80 -6.52
N VAL A 1090 -24.35 -48.42 -7.65
CA VAL A 1090 -24.57 -47.87 -8.99
C VAL A 1090 -25.61 -48.70 -9.71
N SER A 1091 -26.75 -48.06 -10.00
CA SER A 1091 -27.82 -48.60 -10.82
C SER A 1091 -27.65 -48.13 -12.25
N LEU A 1092 -27.51 -49.09 -13.18
CA LEU A 1092 -27.34 -48.85 -14.61
C LEU A 1092 -28.64 -49.21 -15.34
N GLY A 1093 -29.34 -48.20 -15.84
CA GLY A 1093 -30.55 -48.38 -16.64
C GLY A 1093 -30.21 -48.54 -18.12
N GLY A 1094 -30.98 -49.34 -18.84
CA GLY A 1094 -31.03 -49.24 -20.31
C GLY A 1094 -29.94 -49.91 -21.14
N PHE A 1095 -28.97 -50.57 -20.50
CA PHE A 1095 -27.96 -51.39 -21.18
C PHE A 1095 -28.44 -52.83 -21.46
N GLN A 1096 -27.98 -53.45 -22.55
CA GLN A 1096 -28.30 -54.87 -22.83
C GLN A 1096 -27.58 -55.81 -21.84
N ALA A 1097 -28.32 -56.76 -21.26
CA ALA A 1097 -27.76 -57.75 -20.35
C ALA A 1097 -26.63 -58.57 -21.01
N GLY A 1098 -25.52 -58.73 -20.30
CA GLY A 1098 -24.30 -59.43 -20.76
C GLY A 1098 -23.27 -58.54 -21.46
N LYS A 1099 -23.40 -57.22 -21.39
CA LYS A 1099 -22.40 -56.26 -21.88
C LYS A 1099 -21.44 -55.84 -20.77
N SER A 1100 -20.17 -55.70 -21.13
CA SER A 1100 -19.16 -54.98 -20.34
C SER A 1100 -19.31 -53.48 -20.49
N LEU A 1101 -19.15 -52.77 -19.38
CA LEU A 1101 -18.94 -51.33 -19.31
C LEU A 1101 -17.64 -51.07 -18.57
N ASP A 1102 -16.72 -50.35 -19.20
CA ASP A 1102 -15.54 -49.86 -18.52
C ASP A 1102 -15.94 -48.64 -17.70
N TRP A 1103 -15.37 -48.49 -16.50
CA TRP A 1103 -15.54 -47.30 -15.69
C TRP A 1103 -14.21 -46.78 -15.17
N LEU A 1104 -14.15 -45.47 -14.98
CA LEU A 1104 -13.02 -44.69 -14.51
C LEU A 1104 -13.52 -43.78 -13.39
N CYS A 1105 -12.73 -43.65 -12.33
CA CYS A 1105 -13.01 -42.77 -11.22
C CYS A 1105 -11.86 -41.79 -11.06
N TYR A 1106 -12.17 -40.50 -11.09
CA TYR A 1106 -11.21 -39.41 -10.99
C TYR A 1106 -11.38 -38.66 -9.67
N ASP A 1107 -10.30 -38.10 -9.15
CA ASP A 1107 -10.40 -37.07 -8.10
C ASP A 1107 -10.83 -35.72 -8.70
N ALA A 1108 -11.09 -34.75 -7.82
CA ALA A 1108 -11.44 -33.37 -8.20
C ALA A 1108 -10.39 -32.68 -9.09
N MET A 1109 -9.12 -33.15 -9.09
CA MET A 1109 -8.06 -32.61 -9.93
C MET A 1109 -7.96 -33.33 -11.30
N GLY A 1110 -8.90 -34.20 -11.63
CA GLY A 1110 -8.92 -34.95 -12.89
C GLY A 1110 -7.87 -36.06 -12.97
N ARG A 1111 -7.25 -36.45 -11.84
CA ARG A 1111 -6.33 -37.60 -11.79
C ARG A 1111 -7.13 -38.88 -11.67
N LEU A 1112 -6.78 -39.89 -12.48
CA LEU A 1112 -7.43 -41.20 -12.42
C LEU A 1112 -7.02 -41.93 -11.12
N ILE A 1113 -7.98 -42.17 -10.23
CA ILE A 1113 -7.76 -42.81 -8.92
C ILE A 1113 -8.17 -44.28 -8.92
N ASN A 1114 -9.22 -44.64 -9.66
CA ASN A 1114 -9.68 -46.03 -9.75
C ASN A 1114 -10.29 -46.34 -11.12
N SER A 1115 -10.32 -47.61 -11.50
CA SER A 1115 -10.95 -48.06 -12.74
C SER A 1115 -11.35 -49.54 -12.67
N GLY A 1116 -12.28 -49.94 -13.54
CA GLY A 1116 -12.71 -51.32 -13.62
C GLY A 1116 -13.70 -51.58 -14.73
N GLU A 1117 -14.29 -52.77 -14.71
CA GLU A 1117 -15.24 -53.24 -15.71
C GLU A 1117 -16.46 -53.85 -15.02
N TRP A 1118 -17.66 -53.42 -15.41
CA TRP A 1118 -18.93 -53.92 -14.89
C TRP A 1118 -19.66 -54.78 -15.92
N GLN A 1119 -20.24 -55.89 -15.47
CA GLN A 1119 -21.11 -56.72 -16.29
C GLN A 1119 -22.57 -56.32 -16.05
N VAL A 1120 -23.22 -55.81 -17.08
CA VAL A 1120 -24.63 -55.40 -17.01
C VAL A 1120 -25.53 -56.63 -16.92
N SER A 1121 -26.42 -56.68 -15.93
CA SER A 1121 -27.58 -57.57 -15.94
C SER A 1121 -28.80 -56.88 -15.32
N SER A 1122 -30.00 -57.31 -15.73
CA SER A 1122 -31.24 -56.64 -15.31
C SER A 1122 -31.41 -56.69 -13.78
N GLY A 1123 -31.50 -55.52 -13.15
CA GLY A 1123 -31.67 -55.38 -11.69
C GLY A 1123 -30.40 -55.61 -10.85
N LEU A 1124 -29.22 -55.72 -11.47
CA LEU A 1124 -27.96 -55.84 -10.75
C LEU A 1124 -27.41 -54.45 -10.40
N LEU A 1125 -27.24 -54.20 -9.10
CA LEU A 1125 -26.49 -53.06 -8.60
C LEU A 1125 -24.99 -53.35 -8.65
N GLN A 1126 -24.23 -52.42 -9.19
CA GLN A 1126 -22.77 -52.46 -9.15
C GLN A 1126 -22.30 -51.76 -7.87
N SER A 1127 -21.23 -52.26 -7.26
CA SER A 1127 -20.63 -51.62 -6.10
C SER A 1127 -19.37 -50.89 -6.53
N LEU A 1128 -19.22 -49.66 -6.07
CA LEU A 1128 -17.98 -48.89 -6.13
C LEU A 1128 -17.54 -48.59 -4.71
N ASP A 1129 -16.36 -49.09 -4.33
CA ASP A 1129 -15.79 -48.91 -3.00
C ASP A 1129 -14.60 -47.95 -3.09
N LEU A 1130 -14.77 -46.78 -2.48
CA LEU A 1130 -13.81 -45.69 -2.33
C LEU A 1130 -13.48 -45.44 -0.86
N SER A 1131 -13.78 -46.38 0.04
CA SER A 1131 -13.62 -46.20 1.50
C SER A 1131 -12.18 -45.90 1.91
N ASP A 1132 -11.21 -46.42 1.15
CA ASP A 1132 -9.77 -46.21 1.37
C ASP A 1132 -9.25 -44.84 0.87
N LEU A 1133 -10.10 -44.03 0.23
CA LEU A 1133 -9.75 -42.70 -0.27
C LEU A 1133 -10.16 -41.59 0.71
N PRO A 1134 -9.50 -40.42 0.69
CA PRO A 1134 -9.89 -39.27 1.51
C PRO A 1134 -11.35 -38.85 1.28
N THR A 1135 -11.97 -38.22 2.28
CA THR A 1135 -13.23 -37.47 2.12
C THR A 1135 -13.06 -36.45 0.99
N GLY A 1136 -14.06 -36.31 0.12
CA GLY A 1136 -13.97 -35.43 -1.05
C GLY A 1136 -14.85 -35.84 -2.22
N THR A 1137 -14.74 -35.08 -3.30
CA THR A 1137 -15.55 -35.22 -4.52
C THR A 1137 -14.81 -36.05 -5.57
N TYR A 1138 -15.49 -37.03 -6.15
CA TYR A 1138 -14.93 -37.93 -7.16
C TYR A 1138 -15.84 -38.01 -8.39
N ALA A 1139 -15.28 -38.04 -9.59
CA ALA A 1139 -16.05 -38.24 -10.83
C ALA A 1139 -16.01 -39.71 -11.25
N LEU A 1140 -17.17 -40.38 -11.23
CA LEU A 1140 -17.35 -41.69 -11.85
C LEU A 1140 -17.78 -41.50 -13.31
N ILE A 1141 -17.06 -42.12 -14.22
CA ILE A 1141 -17.32 -42.13 -15.65
C ILE A 1141 -17.45 -43.58 -16.09
N CYS A 1142 -18.51 -43.95 -16.81
CA CYS A 1142 -18.57 -45.24 -17.48
C CYS A 1142 -18.77 -45.10 -18.99
N TYR A 1143 -18.13 -45.96 -19.77
CA TYR A 1143 -18.29 -46.01 -21.22
C TYR A 1143 -18.57 -47.41 -21.75
N ASP A 1144 -19.42 -47.48 -22.78
CA ASP A 1144 -19.69 -48.71 -23.50
C ASP A 1144 -18.69 -48.96 -24.64
N GLY A 1145 -18.68 -50.19 -25.17
CA GLY A 1145 -17.84 -50.56 -26.32
C GLY A 1145 -18.19 -49.85 -27.64
N GLN A 1146 -19.16 -48.93 -27.65
CA GLN A 1146 -19.47 -48.03 -28.76
C GLN A 1146 -19.03 -46.58 -28.48
N GLY A 1147 -18.39 -46.32 -27.33
CA GLY A 1147 -17.89 -45.00 -26.92
C GLY A 1147 -18.93 -44.07 -26.31
N ARG A 1148 -20.11 -44.57 -25.91
CA ARG A 1148 -21.12 -43.77 -25.19
C ARG A 1148 -20.68 -43.61 -23.74
N LYS A 1149 -20.65 -42.37 -23.23
CA LYS A 1149 -20.16 -42.00 -21.89
C LYS A 1149 -21.32 -41.55 -20.98
N LEU A 1150 -21.35 -42.04 -19.74
CA LEU A 1150 -22.16 -41.51 -18.64
C LEU A 1150 -21.23 -41.07 -17.51
N SER A 1151 -21.59 -40.02 -16.79
CA SER A 1151 -20.83 -39.52 -15.66
C SER A 1151 -21.71 -39.17 -14.46
N LYS A 1152 -21.21 -39.40 -13.24
CA LYS A 1152 -21.80 -38.96 -11.98
C LYS A 1152 -20.71 -38.55 -10.99
N TRP A 1153 -20.92 -37.42 -10.32
CA TRP A 1153 -20.12 -37.02 -9.18
C TRP A 1153 -20.53 -37.80 -7.93
N LEU A 1154 -19.55 -38.14 -7.11
CA LEU A 1154 -19.68 -38.90 -5.88
C LEU A 1154 -19.11 -38.07 -4.75
N GLN A 1155 -19.93 -37.77 -3.75
CA GLN A 1155 -19.52 -37.11 -2.53
C GLN A 1155 -19.20 -38.16 -1.48
N LYS A 1156 -17.91 -38.35 -1.17
CA LYS A 1156 -17.49 -39.16 -0.02
C LYS A 1156 -17.41 -38.26 1.20
N GLN A 1157 -18.16 -38.59 2.26
CA GLN A 1157 -18.08 -37.95 3.58
C GLN A 1157 -17.03 -38.63 4.45
#